data_AF-A0A109IIT4-F1
#
_entry.id   AF-A0A109IIT4-F1
#
_cell.length_a   1.000
_cell.length_b   1.000
_cell.length_c   1.000
_cell.angle_alpha   90.00
_cell.angle_beta   90.00
_cell.angle_gamma   90.00
#
_symmetry.space_group_name_H-M   'P 1'
#
loop_
_entity.id
_entity.type
_entity.pdbx_description
1 polymer ?
#
loop_
_entity_poly.entity_id
_entity_poly.type
_entity_poly.pdbx_seq_one_letter_code
_entity_poly.pdbx_strand_id
1 'polypeptide(L)'
;MAERVLELRVHGVSNTPPDQILGLPPDTTGAGPPPRRVSGGDVTGFYRAATSTPDDPVVVEAYSWGQLTSGARTARDVERALWTFLLPFTLANVALHARPGIPSDPDTERWGSRSGITAWLIRLFCLSLTGTLVIAATGIGVDLIAWQCVDQACLRQLPGPWEFLGQGWWHTDARALAVGLLLPLAVLLVLGVVAWRTYQYEAEMPAEPRPRHPVPDDGERPAGPTPLANPLQDPTFWCGEGQLRRAAVLHLCVGVALAAAVPVGAVLVMDPPRGVRAMIAVPTVAALVAVVAIAVVAVGRPWLTRRSGATPLGRWSLAVGVLTGLALAGTFTLLLLPDGPAGPPLAQFRPPAGCTLDPTPAGCLADRSLPGYDGIVAWLATYQVLLLIAIGAVARSGRRALLAPAAAGVLLPLGTAWLDGRLPGLPAAPDGLRIWLLATATIALAATGLLLPRADVDRRPAAGHTAMAWGGRGAAVIAGFGWMMAIAYCAGLHYWITDRLNGPSSPSGYSPIVPPLPALWAGLACTVTTAALIGTLIHAGVILHRLRRVEYARLTTDGQAVSAHDLRRCRDVSTYRALHRLVGEHAVRLTGCYATVSAVLVALSCVAMLSRTRPAPAGASGWAGLVHAAADLGDTMLGWLPLVVAGLGMLVYRNDTVRRSVGVLWDIGTFWPRAAHPLAPPSYAERAVPELQTRVAGILALAEPDPRRMDGVILSGHSQGTVLCAAMLLQLPTRWRRRIWFLSYGCQLTRLYGRIFPAYFGPDRLRVLADALTWPSGYVAWTNFWRGTDPLGWQVDAGERDVPVSDPEALHPSGGEVADPPIRNHSGYPEALEFHRERTVAARLLRRGIPSPRVG
;
A
#
# COMPACT_ATOMS: atom_id res chain seq x y z
N MET A 1 -0.13 37.46 -34.10
CA MET A 1 -1.21 36.67 -33.45
C MET A 1 -1.29 37.08 -31.99
N ALA A 2 -2.48 37.12 -31.40
CA ALA A 2 -2.62 37.47 -29.98
C ALA A 2 -1.96 36.38 -29.09
N GLU A 3 -1.22 36.80 -28.06
CA GLU A 3 -0.60 35.87 -27.11
C GLU A 3 -1.68 35.16 -26.28
N ARG A 4 -1.64 33.83 -26.26
CA ARG A 4 -2.67 32.98 -25.63
C ARG A 4 -2.10 32.12 -24.52
N VAL A 5 -2.87 32.00 -23.45
CA VAL A 5 -2.51 31.21 -22.27
C VAL A 5 -3.52 30.10 -22.07
N LEU A 6 -3.04 28.89 -21.78
CA LEU A 6 -3.90 27.78 -21.35
C LEU A 6 -3.89 27.68 -19.82
N GLU A 7 -5.05 27.70 -19.18
CA GLU A 7 -5.21 27.20 -17.82
C GLU A 7 -5.58 25.71 -17.86
N LEU A 8 -4.66 24.85 -17.45
CA LEU A 8 -4.89 23.41 -17.34
C LEU A 8 -5.21 23.06 -15.87
N ARG A 9 -6.46 22.68 -15.60
CA ARG A 9 -6.94 22.27 -14.28
C ARG A 9 -6.87 20.76 -14.09
N VAL A 10 -6.20 20.34 -13.02
CA VAL A 10 -6.03 18.95 -12.61
C VAL A 10 -6.72 18.76 -11.26
N HIS A 11 -7.77 17.94 -11.25
CA HIS A 11 -8.56 17.69 -10.06
C HIS A 11 -7.85 16.75 -9.06
N GLY A 12 -8.32 16.77 -7.81
CA GLY A 12 -7.89 15.86 -6.75
C GLY A 12 -8.58 14.51 -6.78
N VAL A 13 -8.58 13.81 -5.64
CA VAL A 13 -9.34 12.56 -5.46
C VAL A 13 -10.84 12.80 -5.58
N SER A 14 -11.63 11.79 -5.97
CA SER A 14 -13.12 11.76 -6.09
C SER A 14 -13.71 11.72 -7.51
N ASN A 15 -12.91 11.57 -8.56
CA ASN A 15 -13.40 11.52 -9.95
C ASN A 15 -14.36 12.68 -10.29
N THR A 16 -13.93 13.91 -10.00
CA THR A 16 -14.68 15.13 -10.34
C THR A 16 -14.93 15.15 -11.85
N PRO A 17 -16.18 15.27 -12.31
CA PRO A 17 -16.49 15.25 -13.73
C PRO A 17 -15.99 16.54 -14.42
N PRO A 18 -15.69 16.50 -15.73
CA PRO A 18 -15.05 17.61 -16.44
C PRO A 18 -15.79 18.94 -16.35
N ASP A 19 -17.12 18.93 -16.36
CA ASP A 19 -17.99 20.09 -16.20
C ASP A 19 -17.76 20.81 -14.87
N GLN A 20 -17.66 20.07 -13.76
CA GLN A 20 -17.37 20.63 -12.44
C GLN A 20 -15.94 21.19 -12.35
N ILE A 21 -14.95 20.54 -12.97
CA ILE A 21 -13.56 21.04 -13.02
C ILE A 21 -13.48 22.36 -13.80
N LEU A 22 -14.22 22.44 -14.91
CA LEU A 22 -14.33 23.65 -15.72
C LEU A 22 -15.11 24.76 -14.99
N GLY A 23 -15.91 24.43 -13.97
CA GLY A 23 -16.77 25.36 -13.26
C GLY A 23 -18.02 25.73 -14.07
N LEU A 24 -18.51 24.80 -14.89
CA LEU A 24 -19.76 24.98 -15.61
C LEU A 24 -20.94 24.88 -14.64
N PRO A 25 -21.99 25.71 -14.81
CA PRO A 25 -23.16 25.65 -13.94
C PRO A 25 -23.80 24.26 -14.00
N PRO A 26 -24.25 23.70 -12.86
CA PRO A 26 -24.90 22.40 -12.83
C PRO A 26 -26.19 22.48 -13.65
N ASP A 27 -26.24 21.70 -14.73
CA ASP A 27 -27.38 21.69 -15.61
C ASP A 27 -28.54 20.89 -14.98
N THR A 28 -29.52 21.60 -14.43
CA THR A 28 -30.74 21.00 -13.86
C THR A 28 -31.71 20.50 -14.93
N THR A 29 -31.45 20.79 -16.21
CA THR A 29 -32.35 20.50 -17.35
C THR A 29 -31.77 19.58 -18.42
N GLY A 30 -30.46 19.34 -18.42
CA GLY A 30 -29.76 18.54 -19.43
C GLY A 30 -29.63 19.22 -20.81
N ALA A 31 -29.88 20.52 -20.91
CA ALA A 31 -29.92 21.29 -22.15
C ALA A 31 -28.59 21.98 -22.54
N GLY A 32 -27.62 22.01 -21.64
CA GLY A 32 -26.29 22.57 -21.89
C GLY A 32 -25.41 21.61 -22.70
N PRO A 33 -24.67 22.10 -23.71
CA PRO A 33 -23.78 21.23 -24.48
C PRO A 33 -22.67 20.65 -23.57
N PRO A 34 -22.45 19.33 -23.59
CA PRO A 34 -21.47 18.69 -22.73
C PRO A 34 -20.04 19.18 -23.04
N PRO A 35 -19.12 19.14 -22.06
CA PRO A 35 -17.71 19.46 -22.31
C PRO A 35 -17.16 18.67 -23.49
N ARG A 36 -16.48 19.36 -24.40
CA ARG A 36 -15.89 18.75 -25.59
C ARG A 36 -14.52 18.17 -25.24
N ARG A 37 -14.31 16.87 -25.50
CA ARG A 37 -13.00 16.24 -25.42
C ARG A 37 -12.10 16.77 -26.55
N VAL A 38 -10.95 17.34 -26.19
CA VAL A 38 -9.98 17.92 -27.14
C VAL A 38 -8.74 17.06 -27.34
N SER A 39 -8.45 16.16 -26.41
CA SER A 39 -7.32 15.22 -26.47
C SER A 39 -7.54 14.06 -25.48
N GLY A 40 -6.85 12.95 -25.66
CA GLY A 40 -6.97 11.74 -24.83
C GLY A 40 -8.04 10.76 -25.30
N GLY A 41 -8.28 9.73 -24.51
CA GLY A 41 -9.21 8.63 -24.80
C GLY A 41 -10.47 8.64 -23.93
N ASP A 42 -11.14 7.49 -23.88
CA ASP A 42 -12.40 7.32 -23.11
C ASP A 42 -12.18 7.18 -21.60
N VAL A 43 -10.98 6.75 -21.20
CA VAL A 43 -10.62 6.60 -19.78
C VAL A 43 -10.00 7.89 -19.22
N THR A 44 -9.08 8.51 -19.94
CA THR A 44 -8.43 9.76 -19.53
C THR A 44 -8.56 10.77 -20.65
N GLY A 45 -8.84 12.04 -20.33
CA GLY A 45 -9.07 13.03 -21.36
C GLY A 45 -8.93 14.47 -20.92
N PHE A 46 -8.65 15.32 -21.91
CA PHE A 46 -8.62 16.77 -21.79
C PHE A 46 -9.92 17.33 -22.36
N TYR A 47 -10.61 18.17 -21.59
CA TYR A 47 -11.92 18.69 -21.93
C TYR A 47 -11.92 20.21 -21.88
N ARG A 48 -12.69 20.83 -22.76
CA ARG A 48 -12.98 22.27 -22.75
C ARG A 48 -14.49 22.50 -22.71
N ALA A 49 -14.90 23.67 -22.25
CA ALA A 49 -16.29 24.10 -22.37
C ALA A 49 -16.70 24.12 -23.85
N ALA A 50 -17.92 23.72 -24.17
CA ALA A 50 -18.42 23.74 -25.54
C ALA A 50 -18.49 25.16 -26.13
N THR A 51 -18.64 26.16 -25.27
CA THR A 51 -18.65 27.59 -25.60
C THR A 51 -17.26 28.20 -25.79
N SER A 52 -16.17 27.44 -25.53
CA SER A 52 -14.80 27.96 -25.68
C SER A 52 -14.48 28.29 -27.13
N THR A 53 -13.96 29.50 -27.36
CA THR A 53 -13.61 29.97 -28.71
C THR A 53 -12.10 29.87 -28.96
N PRO A 54 -11.65 29.69 -30.21
CA PRO A 54 -10.23 29.73 -30.56
C PRO A 54 -9.57 31.07 -30.26
N ASP A 55 -10.32 32.16 -30.12
CA ASP A 55 -9.77 33.51 -29.90
C ASP A 55 -9.72 33.89 -28.41
N ASP A 56 -10.17 33.02 -27.51
CA ASP A 56 -10.13 33.26 -26.08
C ASP A 56 -8.68 33.49 -25.62
N PRO A 57 -8.39 34.60 -24.91
CA PRO A 57 -7.03 34.94 -24.53
C PRO A 57 -6.55 34.09 -23.34
N VAL A 58 -7.47 33.55 -22.53
CA VAL A 58 -7.21 32.43 -21.60
C VAL A 58 -8.15 31.29 -21.93
N VAL A 59 -7.60 30.18 -22.43
CA VAL A 59 -8.36 28.95 -22.65
C VAL A 59 -8.32 28.13 -21.36
N VAL A 60 -9.44 27.53 -20.95
CA VAL A 60 -9.47 26.63 -19.77
C VAL A 60 -9.68 25.19 -20.23
N GLU A 61 -8.78 24.30 -19.81
CA GLU A 61 -8.87 22.85 -20.00
C GLU A 61 -8.99 22.15 -18.65
N ALA A 62 -9.83 21.13 -18.58
CA ALA A 62 -9.88 20.17 -17.49
C ALA A 62 -9.22 18.86 -17.91
N TYR A 63 -8.26 18.37 -17.13
CA TYR A 63 -7.75 17.01 -17.26
C TYR A 63 -8.52 16.09 -16.33
N SER A 64 -9.24 15.12 -16.90
CA SER A 64 -10.00 14.13 -16.16
C SER A 64 -9.26 12.79 -16.18
N TRP A 65 -8.90 12.31 -14.99
CA TRP A 65 -8.21 11.05 -14.78
C TRP A 65 -8.93 10.11 -13.82
N GLY A 66 -9.97 10.56 -13.12
CA GLY A 66 -10.61 9.80 -12.05
C GLY A 66 -11.29 8.50 -12.48
N GLN A 67 -11.50 8.28 -13.78
CA GLN A 67 -11.93 7.00 -14.33
C GLN A 67 -10.88 5.89 -14.13
N LEU A 68 -9.61 6.25 -13.95
CA LEU A 68 -8.54 5.31 -13.59
C LEU A 68 -8.74 4.70 -12.20
N THR A 69 -9.46 5.38 -11.30
CA THR A 69 -9.57 4.94 -9.90
C THR A 69 -11.01 4.73 -9.41
N SER A 70 -11.96 5.62 -9.71
CA SER A 70 -13.29 5.64 -9.06
C SER A 70 -14.50 5.92 -9.97
N GLY A 71 -14.32 6.02 -11.29
CA GLY A 71 -15.35 6.64 -12.17
C GLY A 71 -16.24 5.81 -13.11
N ALA A 72 -15.99 4.53 -13.40
CA ALA A 72 -16.68 3.85 -14.52
C ALA A 72 -17.71 2.82 -14.02
N ARG A 73 -19.02 3.13 -14.12
CA ARG A 73 -20.09 2.12 -14.04
C ARG A 73 -19.95 1.12 -15.19
N THR A 74 -19.11 0.11 -15.01
CA THR A 74 -18.87 -0.98 -15.96
C THR A 74 -18.53 -2.26 -15.20
N ALA A 75 -18.49 -3.41 -15.88
CA ALA A 75 -18.05 -4.68 -15.32
C ALA A 75 -16.69 -4.64 -14.56
N ARG A 76 -15.92 -3.55 -14.72
CA ARG A 76 -14.69 -3.24 -13.96
C ARG A 76 -14.91 -2.89 -12.48
N ASP A 77 -16.13 -2.59 -12.03
CA ASP A 77 -16.39 -2.30 -10.61
C ASP A 77 -16.27 -3.54 -9.72
N VAL A 78 -16.60 -4.73 -10.25
CA VAL A 78 -16.39 -6.02 -9.57
C VAL A 78 -14.89 -6.34 -9.46
N GLU A 79 -14.12 -6.05 -10.51
CA GLU A 79 -12.65 -6.15 -10.53
C GLU A 79 -12.01 -5.24 -9.47
N ARG A 80 -12.58 -4.05 -9.23
CA ARG A 80 -12.10 -3.09 -8.23
C ARG A 80 -12.53 -3.41 -6.81
N ALA A 81 -13.70 -4.01 -6.59
CA ALA A 81 -14.06 -4.55 -5.28
C ALA A 81 -13.05 -5.63 -4.85
N LEU A 82 -12.61 -6.47 -5.80
CA LEU A 82 -11.54 -7.46 -5.59
C LEU A 82 -10.18 -6.84 -5.26
N TRP A 83 -9.92 -5.60 -5.69
CA TRP A 83 -8.69 -4.89 -5.32
C TRP A 83 -8.58 -4.55 -3.83
N THR A 84 -9.68 -4.56 -3.08
CA THR A 84 -9.64 -4.44 -1.62
C THR A 84 -8.80 -5.55 -0.99
N PHE A 85 -8.85 -6.76 -1.55
CA PHE A 85 -7.99 -7.88 -1.11
C PHE A 85 -6.50 -7.65 -1.42
N LEU A 86 -6.17 -6.75 -2.35
CA LEU A 86 -4.80 -6.38 -2.69
C LEU A 86 -4.26 -5.20 -1.87
N LEU A 87 -5.09 -4.57 -1.02
CA LEU A 87 -4.68 -3.44 -0.18
C LEU A 87 -3.43 -3.73 0.68
N PRO A 88 -3.25 -4.94 1.28
CA PRO A 88 -2.01 -5.29 1.97
C PRO A 88 -0.77 -5.12 1.10
N PHE A 89 -0.85 -5.54 -0.18
CA PHE A 89 0.23 -5.43 -1.16
C PHE A 89 0.45 -3.98 -1.59
N THR A 90 -0.61 -3.19 -1.73
CA THR A 90 -0.53 -1.75 -1.97
C THR A 90 0.23 -1.05 -0.86
N LEU A 91 -0.12 -1.28 0.41
CA LEU A 91 0.54 -0.65 1.56
C LEU A 91 2.01 -1.07 1.65
N ALA A 92 2.31 -2.36 1.45
CA ALA A 92 3.69 -2.84 1.40
C ALA A 92 4.50 -2.19 0.26
N ASN A 93 3.88 -1.94 -0.91
CA ASN A 93 4.51 -1.20 -2.00
C ASN A 93 4.76 0.27 -1.64
N VAL A 94 3.77 0.97 -1.08
CA VAL A 94 3.87 2.37 -0.64
C VAL A 94 4.97 2.55 0.42
N ALA A 95 5.17 1.55 1.29
CA ALA A 95 6.22 1.59 2.30
C ALA A 95 7.63 1.82 1.70
N LEU A 96 7.90 1.31 0.49
CA LEU A 96 9.16 1.55 -0.22
C LEU A 96 9.38 3.04 -0.53
N HIS A 97 8.31 3.78 -0.82
CA HIS A 97 8.38 5.20 -1.13
C HIS A 97 8.43 6.06 0.15
N ALA A 98 7.96 5.54 1.29
CA ALA A 98 8.01 6.23 2.59
C ALA A 98 9.39 6.19 3.27
N ARG A 99 10.45 5.84 2.54
CA ARG A 99 11.83 5.84 3.06
C ARG A 99 12.32 7.27 3.28
N PRO A 100 13.00 7.56 4.41
CA PRO A 100 13.44 8.92 4.73
C PRO A 100 14.41 9.55 3.73
N GLY A 101 15.25 8.74 3.09
CA GLY A 101 16.20 9.18 2.09
C GLY A 101 16.23 8.22 0.93
N ILE A 102 16.05 8.73 -0.28
CA ILE A 102 16.20 8.01 -1.56
C ILE A 102 17.15 8.87 -2.40
N PRO A 103 18.25 8.30 -2.92
CA PRO A 103 19.14 9.02 -3.79
C PRO A 103 18.39 9.56 -5.01
N SER A 104 18.71 10.78 -5.41
CA SER A 104 18.04 11.42 -6.55
C SER A 104 18.37 10.74 -7.87
N ASP A 105 19.60 10.24 -8.00
CA ASP A 105 20.01 9.36 -9.08
C ASP A 105 19.91 7.89 -8.63
N PRO A 106 19.02 7.07 -9.24
CA PRO A 106 18.86 5.66 -8.88
C PRO A 106 20.16 4.85 -9.03
N ASP A 107 21.11 5.30 -9.85
CA ASP A 107 22.36 4.59 -10.11
C ASP A 107 23.34 4.67 -8.94
N THR A 108 23.16 5.68 -8.09
CA THR A 108 23.95 5.89 -6.89
C THR A 108 23.44 5.08 -5.69
N GLU A 109 22.25 4.46 -5.79
CA GLU A 109 21.69 3.64 -4.72
C GLU A 109 22.46 2.32 -4.57
N ARG A 110 23.38 2.29 -3.60
CA ARG A 110 24.13 1.08 -3.24
C ARG A 110 23.38 0.27 -2.19
N TRP A 111 23.46 -1.07 -2.29
CA TRP A 111 22.89 -1.97 -1.29
C TRP A 111 23.36 -1.63 0.13
N GLY A 112 24.64 -1.31 0.33
CA GLY A 112 25.20 -1.00 1.66
C GLY A 112 24.78 0.35 2.26
N SER A 113 24.08 1.20 1.50
CA SER A 113 23.57 2.49 1.99
C SER A 113 22.34 2.30 2.89
N ARG A 114 22.00 3.30 3.72
CA ARG A 114 20.76 3.28 4.52
C ARG A 114 19.52 3.06 3.64
N SER A 115 19.45 3.76 2.51
CA SER A 115 18.32 3.64 1.57
C SER A 115 18.25 2.24 0.97
N GLY A 116 19.37 1.73 0.45
CA GLY A 116 19.46 0.43 -0.22
C GLY A 116 19.13 -0.75 0.69
N ILE A 117 19.67 -0.78 1.92
CA ILE A 117 19.32 -1.83 2.91
C ILE A 117 17.84 -1.76 3.26
N THR A 118 17.30 -0.55 3.50
CA THR A 118 15.88 -0.39 3.80
C THR A 118 15.01 -0.87 2.62
N ALA A 119 15.40 -0.57 1.38
CA ALA A 119 14.74 -1.06 0.18
C ALA A 119 14.73 -2.59 0.12
N TRP A 120 15.88 -3.20 0.37
CA TRP A 120 16.04 -4.65 0.36
C TRP A 120 15.17 -5.33 1.45
N LEU A 121 15.17 -4.79 2.68
CA LEU A 121 14.33 -5.29 3.77
C LEU A 121 12.83 -5.18 3.44
N ILE A 122 12.39 -4.07 2.84
CA ILE A 122 10.99 -3.89 2.41
C ILE A 122 10.63 -4.90 1.31
N ARG A 123 11.50 -5.14 0.33
CA ARG A 123 11.26 -6.13 -0.72
C ARG A 123 11.24 -7.56 -0.18
N LEU A 124 12.10 -7.89 0.79
CA LEU A 124 12.03 -9.16 1.52
C LEU A 124 10.71 -9.29 2.29
N PHE A 125 10.28 -8.21 2.94
CA PHE A 125 8.98 -8.17 3.61
C PHE A 125 7.84 -8.39 2.59
N CYS A 126 7.85 -7.73 1.44
CA CYS A 126 6.89 -7.96 0.35
C CYS A 126 6.89 -9.41 -0.14
N LEU A 127 8.06 -10.02 -0.32
CA LEU A 127 8.19 -11.42 -0.70
C LEU A 127 7.60 -12.35 0.37
N SER A 128 7.87 -12.07 1.64
CA SER A 128 7.30 -12.80 2.77
C SER A 128 5.79 -12.65 2.87
N LEU A 129 5.23 -11.49 2.47
CA LEU A 129 3.79 -11.22 2.47
C LEU A 129 3.06 -12.02 1.38
N THR A 130 3.72 -12.21 0.22
CA THR A 130 3.27 -13.21 -0.76
C THR A 130 3.30 -14.61 -0.14
N GLY A 131 4.36 -14.94 0.60
CA GLY A 131 4.46 -16.17 1.37
C GLY A 131 3.32 -16.37 2.37
N THR A 132 2.89 -15.34 3.10
CA THR A 132 1.75 -15.39 4.02
C THR A 132 0.47 -15.82 3.31
N LEU A 133 0.14 -15.19 2.17
CA LEU A 133 -1.04 -15.57 1.39
C LEU A 133 -0.96 -17.01 0.89
N VAL A 134 0.22 -17.43 0.41
CA VAL A 134 0.39 -18.77 -0.15
C VAL A 134 0.37 -19.84 0.93
N ILE A 135 1.05 -19.63 2.05
CA ILE A 135 1.02 -20.53 3.20
C ILE A 135 -0.40 -20.63 3.74
N ALA A 136 -1.13 -19.51 3.79
CA ALA A 136 -2.54 -19.51 4.14
C ALA A 136 -3.41 -20.36 3.18
N ALA A 137 -3.28 -20.17 1.86
CA ALA A 137 -3.98 -20.99 0.88
C ALA A 137 -3.56 -22.47 0.95
N THR A 138 -2.30 -22.72 1.32
CA THR A 138 -1.77 -24.09 1.53
C THR A 138 -2.36 -24.71 2.79
N GLY A 139 -2.54 -23.98 3.89
CA GLY A 139 -3.27 -24.46 5.07
C GLY A 139 -4.69 -24.87 4.72
N ILE A 140 -5.41 -24.03 3.97
CA ILE A 140 -6.77 -24.36 3.52
C ILE A 140 -6.78 -25.63 2.67
N GLY A 141 -5.93 -25.72 1.64
CA GLY A 141 -5.95 -26.85 0.70
C GLY A 141 -5.35 -28.14 1.26
N VAL A 142 -4.17 -28.05 1.87
CA VAL A 142 -3.36 -29.19 2.32
C VAL A 142 -3.72 -29.62 3.73
N ASP A 143 -3.87 -28.68 4.67
CA ASP A 143 -4.18 -29.00 6.07
C ASP A 143 -5.69 -29.21 6.29
N LEU A 144 -6.54 -28.23 6.00
CA LEU A 144 -7.98 -28.35 6.27
C LEU A 144 -8.66 -29.37 5.34
N ILE A 145 -8.53 -29.21 4.02
CA ILE A 145 -9.26 -30.04 3.04
C ILE A 145 -8.61 -31.41 2.85
N ALA A 146 -7.30 -31.49 2.63
CA ALA A 146 -6.65 -32.75 2.28
C ALA A 146 -6.20 -33.60 3.48
N TRP A 147 -6.02 -33.01 4.66
CA TRP A 147 -5.47 -33.71 5.83
C TRP A 147 -6.49 -33.92 6.96
N GLN A 148 -7.26 -32.88 7.33
CA GLN A 148 -8.24 -32.95 8.42
C GLN A 148 -9.62 -33.44 7.94
N CYS A 149 -10.08 -33.04 6.75
CA CYS A 149 -11.40 -33.40 6.19
C CYS A 149 -11.41 -34.84 5.62
N VAL A 150 -11.27 -35.84 6.48
CA VAL A 150 -11.18 -37.26 6.09
C VAL A 150 -12.54 -37.96 5.99
N ASP A 151 -13.56 -37.45 6.68
CA ASP A 151 -14.89 -38.06 6.74
C ASP A 151 -15.83 -37.55 5.63
N GLN A 152 -16.74 -38.43 5.20
CA GLN A 152 -17.80 -38.12 4.23
C GLN A 152 -18.68 -36.95 4.68
N ALA A 153 -18.90 -36.79 5.99
CA ALA A 153 -19.68 -35.68 6.54
C ALA A 153 -19.04 -34.31 6.25
N CYS A 154 -17.71 -34.21 6.36
CA CYS A 154 -16.97 -33.01 6.00
C CYS A 154 -16.88 -32.84 4.48
N LEU A 155 -16.51 -33.89 3.75
CA LEU A 155 -16.28 -33.81 2.29
C LEU A 155 -17.56 -33.38 1.53
N ARG A 156 -18.75 -33.74 2.02
CA ARG A 156 -20.04 -33.29 1.46
C ARG A 156 -20.35 -31.80 1.65
N GLN A 157 -19.64 -31.11 2.54
CA GLN A 157 -19.76 -29.65 2.68
C GLN A 157 -19.06 -28.91 1.53
N LEU A 158 -18.12 -29.56 0.86
CA LEU A 158 -17.41 -29.00 -0.30
C LEU A 158 -18.25 -29.14 -1.57
N PRO A 159 -18.32 -28.11 -2.42
CA PRO A 159 -19.08 -28.18 -3.66
C PRO A 159 -18.34 -29.06 -4.69
N GLY A 160 -19.01 -30.13 -5.14
CA GLY A 160 -18.50 -31.08 -6.12
C GLY A 160 -18.21 -32.47 -5.54
N PRO A 161 -17.67 -33.41 -6.34
CA PRO A 161 -17.54 -34.80 -5.95
C PRO A 161 -16.29 -35.04 -5.07
N TRP A 162 -16.12 -34.34 -3.95
CA TRP A 162 -14.90 -34.42 -3.12
C TRP A 162 -14.78 -35.71 -2.29
N GLU A 163 -15.83 -36.53 -2.26
CA GLU A 163 -15.90 -37.79 -1.52
C GLU A 163 -14.82 -38.81 -1.93
N PHE A 164 -14.24 -38.67 -3.13
CA PHE A 164 -13.15 -39.53 -3.59
C PHE A 164 -11.90 -39.42 -2.71
N LEU A 165 -11.67 -38.29 -2.02
CA LEU A 165 -10.54 -38.12 -1.11
C LEU A 165 -10.63 -39.03 0.12
N GLY A 166 -11.86 -39.34 0.55
CA GLY A 166 -12.14 -40.24 1.67
C GLY A 166 -12.11 -41.73 1.31
N GLN A 167 -11.80 -42.10 0.05
CA GLN A 167 -11.92 -43.47 -0.43
C GLN A 167 -10.73 -43.92 -1.29
N GLY A 168 -10.53 -45.24 -1.35
CA GLY A 168 -9.60 -45.89 -2.29
C GLY A 168 -8.17 -45.35 -2.26
N TRP A 169 -7.59 -45.13 -3.45
CA TRP A 169 -6.18 -44.77 -3.64
C TRP A 169 -5.81 -43.39 -3.06
N TRP A 170 -6.76 -42.45 -3.01
CA TRP A 170 -6.50 -41.08 -2.54
C TRP A 170 -6.50 -40.95 -1.02
N HIS A 171 -7.24 -41.81 -0.33
CA HIS A 171 -7.29 -41.83 1.13
C HIS A 171 -5.97 -42.32 1.75
N THR A 172 -5.22 -43.18 1.06
CA THR A 172 -3.97 -43.77 1.55
C THR A 172 -2.75 -42.83 1.43
N ASP A 173 -1.74 -43.06 2.27
CA ASP A 173 -0.42 -42.39 2.25
C ASP A 173 -0.53 -40.84 2.32
N ALA A 174 0.31 -40.12 1.57
CA ALA A 174 0.30 -38.64 1.45
C ALA A 174 -0.47 -38.12 0.22
N ARG A 175 -1.16 -38.99 -0.52
CA ARG A 175 -1.68 -38.67 -1.87
C ARG A 175 -2.72 -37.55 -1.89
N ALA A 176 -3.59 -37.49 -0.88
CA ALA A 176 -4.58 -36.41 -0.75
C ALA A 176 -3.91 -35.02 -0.72
N LEU A 177 -2.70 -34.90 -0.16
CA LEU A 177 -1.96 -33.63 -0.10
C LEU A 177 -1.62 -33.09 -1.49
N ALA A 178 -1.45 -33.96 -2.49
CA ALA A 178 -1.22 -33.55 -3.88
C ALA A 178 -2.44 -32.82 -4.46
N VAL A 179 -3.65 -33.26 -4.11
CA VAL A 179 -4.90 -32.59 -4.49
C VAL A 179 -5.03 -31.26 -3.74
N GLY A 180 -4.76 -31.26 -2.43
CA GLY A 180 -4.76 -30.05 -1.61
C GLY A 180 -3.81 -28.96 -2.14
N LEU A 181 -2.64 -29.36 -2.66
CA LEU A 181 -1.64 -28.46 -3.24
C LEU A 181 -2.14 -27.73 -4.51
N LEU A 182 -3.18 -28.23 -5.19
CA LEU A 182 -3.74 -27.56 -6.36
C LEU A 182 -4.37 -26.21 -6.01
N LEU A 183 -4.90 -26.04 -4.79
CA LEU A 183 -5.52 -24.79 -4.36
C LEU A 183 -4.54 -23.60 -4.32
N PRO A 184 -3.42 -23.64 -3.57
CA PRO A 184 -2.45 -22.53 -3.58
C PRO A 184 -1.84 -22.30 -4.97
N LEU A 185 -1.66 -23.35 -5.78
CA LEU A 185 -1.19 -23.21 -7.17
C LEU A 185 -2.21 -22.48 -8.05
N ALA A 186 -3.50 -22.78 -7.91
CA ALA A 186 -4.57 -22.08 -8.61
C ALA A 186 -4.63 -20.59 -8.20
N VAL A 187 -4.49 -20.29 -6.91
CA VAL A 187 -4.42 -18.91 -6.41
C VAL A 187 -3.23 -18.17 -7.05
N LEU A 188 -2.05 -18.79 -7.08
CA LEU A 188 -0.86 -18.21 -7.73
C LEU A 188 -1.04 -18.01 -9.24
N LEU A 189 -1.70 -18.95 -9.93
CA LEU A 189 -2.02 -18.82 -11.34
C LEU A 189 -2.94 -17.62 -11.59
N VAL A 190 -4.01 -17.47 -10.81
CA VAL A 190 -4.93 -16.34 -10.89
C VAL A 190 -4.20 -15.02 -10.66
N LEU A 191 -3.37 -14.94 -9.61
CA LEU A 191 -2.55 -13.77 -9.33
C LEU A 191 -1.58 -13.45 -10.47
N GLY A 192 -0.95 -14.47 -11.05
CA GLY A 192 -0.07 -14.34 -12.21
C GLY A 192 -0.79 -13.81 -13.45
N VAL A 193 -1.99 -14.30 -13.73
CA VAL A 193 -2.83 -13.84 -14.85
C VAL A 193 -3.27 -12.39 -14.64
N VAL A 194 -3.74 -12.04 -13.44
CA VAL A 194 -4.13 -10.66 -13.08
C VAL A 194 -2.93 -9.73 -13.21
N ALA A 195 -1.78 -10.13 -12.70
CA ALA A 195 -0.56 -9.32 -12.78
C ALA A 195 -0.12 -9.13 -14.24
N TRP A 196 -0.13 -10.20 -15.05
CA TRP A 196 0.20 -10.13 -16.47
C TRP A 196 -0.74 -9.19 -17.27
N ARG A 197 -2.05 -9.27 -17.02
CA ARG A 197 -3.04 -8.38 -17.65
C ARG A 197 -2.86 -6.91 -17.25
N THR A 198 -2.40 -6.65 -16.01
CA THR A 198 -2.20 -5.27 -15.53
C THR A 198 -0.88 -4.64 -15.97
N TYR A 199 0.11 -5.41 -16.44
CA TYR A 199 1.36 -4.84 -16.97
C TYR A 199 1.18 -4.05 -18.26
N GLN A 200 0.23 -4.46 -19.10
CA GLN A 200 -0.07 -3.76 -20.36
C GLN A 200 -0.66 -2.36 -20.14
N TYR A 201 -1.26 -2.10 -18.97
CA TYR A 201 -1.73 -0.77 -18.58
C TYR A 201 -0.59 0.22 -18.26
N GLU A 202 0.64 -0.26 -18.04
CA GLU A 202 1.79 0.52 -17.56
C GLU A 202 2.86 0.76 -18.65
N ALA A 203 2.57 0.39 -19.90
CA ALA A 203 3.52 0.50 -21.02
C ALA A 203 3.51 1.89 -21.71
N GLU A 204 2.87 2.90 -21.13
CA GLU A 204 2.74 4.23 -21.73
C GLU A 204 3.99 5.08 -21.48
N MET A 205 4.81 5.27 -22.52
CA MET A 205 5.96 6.17 -22.49
C MET A 205 5.52 7.59 -22.91
N PRO A 206 6.03 8.66 -22.27
CA PRO A 206 5.85 10.01 -22.80
C PRO A 206 6.34 10.04 -24.25
N ALA A 207 5.46 10.42 -25.18
CA ALA A 207 5.88 10.61 -26.55
C ALA A 207 6.80 11.84 -26.60
N GLU A 208 8.03 11.68 -27.07
CA GLU A 208 8.84 12.85 -27.40
C GLU A 208 8.05 13.71 -28.39
N PRO A 209 7.88 15.02 -28.14
CA PRO A 209 7.27 15.91 -29.11
C PRO A 209 8.21 15.98 -30.32
N ARG A 210 8.01 15.09 -31.30
CA ARG A 210 8.63 15.18 -32.61
C ARG A 210 7.86 16.24 -33.40
N PRO A 211 8.41 17.45 -33.62
CA PRO A 211 7.77 18.37 -34.54
C PRO A 211 7.77 17.73 -35.93
N ARG A 212 6.66 17.85 -36.68
CA ARG A 212 6.55 17.32 -38.06
C ARG A 212 7.56 17.97 -39.02
N HIS A 213 8.17 19.08 -38.62
CA HIS A 213 9.26 19.75 -39.30
C HIS A 213 10.42 19.96 -38.32
N PRO A 214 11.68 19.71 -38.72
CA PRO A 214 12.83 20.08 -37.89
C PRO A 214 12.79 21.59 -37.65
N VAL A 215 12.60 21.99 -36.40
CA VAL A 215 12.82 23.37 -35.96
C VAL A 215 14.34 23.59 -36.05
N PRO A 216 14.84 24.71 -36.61
CA PRO A 216 16.26 25.03 -36.57
C PRO A 216 16.74 24.91 -35.12
N ASP A 217 17.83 24.17 -34.93
CA ASP A 217 18.49 24.02 -33.64
C ASP A 217 18.88 25.43 -33.17
N ASP A 218 18.26 25.92 -32.08
CA ASP A 218 18.47 27.29 -31.54
C ASP A 218 19.90 27.48 -30.96
N GLY A 219 20.88 26.65 -31.37
CA GLY A 219 22.27 26.72 -30.92
C GLY A 219 22.47 26.38 -29.44
N GLU A 220 21.42 25.99 -28.73
CA GLU A 220 21.48 25.54 -27.35
C GLU A 220 22.11 24.14 -27.33
N ARG A 221 23.46 24.10 -27.31
CA ARG A 221 24.24 22.87 -27.11
C ARG A 221 23.51 22.02 -26.06
N PRO A 222 23.26 20.72 -26.30
CA PRO A 222 22.64 19.87 -25.29
C PRO A 222 23.44 20.02 -24.01
N ALA A 223 22.86 20.69 -23.03
CA ALA A 223 23.50 20.88 -21.74
C ALA A 223 23.86 19.47 -21.25
N GLY A 224 25.11 19.27 -20.83
CA GLY A 224 25.52 17.99 -20.25
C GLY A 224 24.51 17.56 -19.18
N PRO A 225 24.31 16.25 -18.98
CA PRO A 225 23.23 15.74 -18.14
C PRO A 225 23.24 16.43 -16.78
N THR A 226 22.20 17.23 -16.50
CA THR A 226 22.08 17.93 -15.22
C THR A 226 21.96 16.88 -14.12
N PRO A 227 22.76 16.96 -13.04
CA PRO A 227 22.64 16.02 -11.94
C PRO A 227 21.21 15.99 -11.40
N LEU A 228 20.65 14.79 -11.21
CA LEU A 228 19.32 14.64 -10.63
C LEU A 228 19.34 15.11 -9.18
N ALA A 229 18.47 16.06 -8.82
CA ALA A 229 18.34 16.63 -7.49
C ALA A 229 17.11 16.11 -6.75
N ASN A 230 16.15 15.49 -7.44
CA ASN A 230 14.98 14.82 -6.87
C ASN A 230 14.73 13.48 -7.62
N PRO A 231 14.40 12.37 -6.93
CA PRO A 231 14.11 11.09 -7.59
C PRO A 231 13.03 11.14 -8.68
N LEU A 232 12.06 12.07 -8.56
CA LEU A 232 11.02 12.24 -9.57
C LEU A 232 11.55 12.78 -10.90
N GLN A 233 12.76 13.34 -10.95
CA GLN A 233 13.38 13.82 -12.19
C GLN A 233 13.90 12.67 -13.08
N ASP A 234 13.98 11.45 -12.57
CA ASP A 234 14.35 10.27 -13.36
C ASP A 234 13.28 10.04 -14.45
N PRO A 235 13.63 10.09 -15.75
CA PRO A 235 12.68 9.89 -16.85
C PRO A 235 12.08 8.48 -16.87
N THR A 236 12.74 7.51 -16.23
CA THR A 236 12.24 6.12 -16.14
C THR A 236 11.39 5.87 -14.90
N PHE A 237 11.17 6.88 -14.04
CA PHE A 237 10.46 6.71 -12.76
C PHE A 237 9.06 6.11 -12.93
N TRP A 238 8.36 6.42 -14.03
CA TRP A 238 7.02 5.92 -14.33
C TRP A 238 7.01 4.72 -15.30
N CYS A 239 8.19 4.18 -15.66
CA CYS A 239 8.36 3.18 -16.72
C CYS A 239 8.81 1.82 -16.15
N GLY A 240 7.89 1.12 -15.49
CA GLY A 240 8.19 -0.08 -14.69
C GLY A 240 8.09 -1.44 -15.39
N GLU A 241 7.51 -1.56 -16.59
CA GLU A 241 7.04 -2.86 -17.14
C GLU A 241 8.04 -4.02 -17.00
N GLY A 242 9.27 -3.86 -17.50
CA GLY A 242 10.28 -4.92 -17.44
C GLY A 242 10.70 -5.28 -16.01
N GLN A 243 10.79 -4.29 -15.12
CA GLN A 243 11.08 -4.49 -13.70
C GLN A 243 9.99 -5.35 -13.05
N LEU A 244 8.73 -5.01 -13.29
CA LEU A 244 7.59 -5.71 -12.72
C LEU A 244 7.51 -7.16 -13.19
N ARG A 245 7.69 -7.42 -14.49
CA ARG A 245 7.65 -8.79 -15.04
C ARG A 245 8.70 -9.69 -14.37
N ARG A 246 9.92 -9.18 -14.16
CA ARG A 246 10.97 -9.95 -13.47
C ARG A 246 10.64 -10.18 -11.98
N ALA A 247 10.12 -9.16 -11.29
CA ALA A 247 9.71 -9.27 -9.90
C ALA A 247 8.54 -10.26 -9.72
N ALA A 248 7.59 -10.26 -10.64
CA ALA A 248 6.44 -11.16 -10.64
C ALA A 248 6.85 -12.63 -10.74
N VAL A 249 7.73 -12.96 -11.69
CA VAL A 249 8.28 -14.31 -11.83
C VAL A 249 8.92 -14.75 -10.52
N LEU A 250 9.70 -13.87 -9.88
CA LEU A 250 10.35 -14.17 -8.61
C LEU A 250 9.34 -14.47 -7.49
N HIS A 251 8.32 -13.61 -7.32
CA HIS A 251 7.28 -13.78 -6.31
C HIS A 251 6.45 -15.05 -6.54
N LEU A 252 6.06 -15.34 -7.79
CA LEU A 252 5.30 -16.54 -8.13
C LEU A 252 6.12 -17.80 -7.88
N CYS A 253 7.39 -17.82 -8.29
CA CYS A 253 8.29 -18.96 -8.09
C CYS A 253 8.54 -19.24 -6.60
N VAL A 254 8.76 -18.19 -5.79
CA VAL A 254 8.88 -18.33 -4.34
C VAL A 254 7.56 -18.78 -3.71
N GLY A 255 6.42 -18.27 -4.19
CA GLY A 255 5.10 -18.76 -3.79
C GLY A 255 4.96 -20.26 -4.01
N VAL A 256 5.22 -20.74 -5.23
CA VAL A 256 5.18 -22.18 -5.55
C VAL A 256 6.12 -22.97 -4.65
N ALA A 257 7.35 -22.48 -4.43
CA ALA A 257 8.31 -23.15 -3.55
C ALA A 257 7.81 -23.25 -2.09
N LEU A 258 7.20 -22.19 -1.55
CA LEU A 258 6.62 -22.20 -0.20
C LEU A 258 5.40 -23.12 -0.10
N ALA A 259 4.52 -23.11 -1.10
CA ALA A 259 3.37 -24.02 -1.17
C ALA A 259 3.82 -25.49 -1.16
N ALA A 260 4.84 -25.82 -1.96
CA ALA A 260 5.40 -27.16 -2.07
C ALA A 260 6.18 -27.59 -0.81
N ALA A 261 6.86 -26.65 -0.14
CA ALA A 261 7.66 -26.94 1.05
C ALA A 261 6.83 -27.41 2.24
N VAL A 262 5.57 -26.98 2.38
CA VAL A 262 4.69 -27.36 3.50
C VAL A 262 4.38 -28.86 3.51
N PRO A 263 3.75 -29.46 2.47
CA PRO A 263 3.47 -30.90 2.46
C PRO A 263 4.75 -31.74 2.39
N VAL A 264 5.80 -31.29 1.68
CA VAL A 264 7.09 -31.99 1.69
C VAL A 264 7.68 -32.03 3.10
N GLY A 265 7.71 -30.89 3.80
CA GLY A 265 8.20 -30.81 5.17
C GLY A 265 7.42 -31.72 6.12
N ALA A 266 6.09 -31.72 6.03
CA ALA A 266 5.23 -32.59 6.83
C ALA A 266 5.55 -34.08 6.58
N VAL A 267 5.64 -34.50 5.31
CA VAL A 267 5.98 -35.89 4.95
C VAL A 267 7.37 -36.28 5.44
N LEU A 268 8.38 -35.43 5.28
CA LEU A 268 9.75 -35.74 5.69
C LEU A 268 9.93 -35.79 7.22
N VAL A 269 9.11 -35.04 7.97
CA VAL A 269 9.09 -35.10 9.44
C VAL A 269 8.46 -36.40 9.93
N MET A 270 7.37 -36.85 9.30
CA MET A 270 6.65 -38.05 9.72
C MET A 270 7.29 -39.35 9.20
N ASP A 271 7.85 -39.33 7.99
CA ASP A 271 8.51 -40.49 7.36
C ASP A 271 9.86 -40.07 6.74
N PRO A 272 10.95 -40.13 7.54
CA PRO A 272 12.28 -39.70 7.12
C PRO A 272 12.73 -40.38 5.82
N PRO A 273 13.27 -39.62 4.85
CA PRO A 273 13.51 -40.12 3.51
C PRO A 273 14.65 -41.14 3.49
N ARG A 274 14.39 -42.35 2.96
CA ARG A 274 15.38 -43.41 2.70
C ARG A 274 15.21 -43.98 1.28
N GLY A 275 16.27 -44.54 0.71
CA GLY A 275 16.23 -45.19 -0.62
C GLY A 275 15.74 -44.27 -1.74
N VAL A 276 14.78 -44.76 -2.55
CA VAL A 276 14.19 -44.02 -3.68
C VAL A 276 13.58 -42.68 -3.24
N ARG A 277 12.95 -42.64 -2.06
CA ARG A 277 12.38 -41.41 -1.53
C ARG A 277 13.47 -40.37 -1.24
N ALA A 278 14.64 -40.78 -0.73
CA ALA A 278 15.77 -39.87 -0.54
C ALA A 278 16.34 -39.33 -1.85
N MET A 279 16.42 -40.18 -2.90
CA MET A 279 16.89 -39.76 -4.23
C MET A 279 16.02 -38.65 -4.84
N ILE A 280 14.75 -38.56 -4.46
CA ILE A 280 13.82 -37.52 -4.93
C ILE A 280 13.75 -36.36 -3.93
N ALA A 281 13.68 -36.65 -2.64
CA ALA A 281 13.51 -35.65 -1.58
C ALA A 281 14.69 -34.67 -1.51
N VAL A 282 15.93 -35.18 -1.55
CA VAL A 282 17.13 -34.34 -1.45
C VAL A 282 17.22 -33.30 -2.57
N PRO A 283 17.15 -33.66 -3.88
CA PRO A 283 17.19 -32.66 -4.94
C PRO A 283 15.94 -31.75 -4.94
N THR A 284 14.77 -32.26 -4.54
CA THR A 284 13.55 -31.43 -4.42
C THR A 284 13.74 -30.35 -3.37
N VAL A 285 14.17 -30.71 -2.16
CA VAL A 285 14.43 -29.75 -1.07
C VAL A 285 15.55 -28.79 -1.45
N ALA A 286 16.63 -29.27 -2.08
CA ALA A 286 17.70 -28.42 -2.56
C ALA A 286 17.21 -27.39 -3.59
N ALA A 287 16.35 -27.78 -4.53
CA ALA A 287 15.75 -26.89 -5.52
C ALA A 287 14.82 -25.85 -4.86
N LEU A 288 13.97 -26.27 -3.91
CA LEU A 288 13.11 -25.36 -3.14
C LEU A 288 13.93 -24.30 -2.39
N VAL A 289 14.99 -24.73 -1.68
CA VAL A 289 15.90 -23.83 -0.95
C VAL A 289 16.65 -22.91 -1.92
N ALA A 290 17.12 -23.42 -3.06
CA ALA A 290 17.81 -22.63 -4.07
C ALA A 290 16.91 -21.51 -4.63
N VAL A 291 15.64 -21.79 -4.93
CA VAL A 291 14.67 -20.77 -5.40
C VAL A 291 14.55 -19.63 -4.38
N VAL A 292 14.35 -19.96 -3.10
CA VAL A 292 14.23 -18.96 -2.03
C VAL A 292 15.53 -18.18 -1.84
N ALA A 293 16.68 -18.86 -1.84
CA ALA A 293 17.99 -18.23 -1.69
C ALA A 293 18.31 -17.26 -2.84
N ILE A 294 18.04 -17.68 -4.09
CA ILE A 294 18.17 -16.82 -5.26
C ILE A 294 17.27 -15.59 -5.12
N ALA A 295 16.03 -15.76 -4.65
CA ALA A 295 15.11 -14.65 -4.46
C ALA A 295 15.59 -13.62 -3.43
N VAL A 296 16.05 -14.09 -2.25
CA VAL A 296 16.59 -13.23 -1.19
C VAL A 296 17.75 -12.36 -1.69
N VAL A 297 18.62 -12.93 -2.54
CA VAL A 297 19.70 -12.18 -3.17
C VAL A 297 19.18 -11.26 -4.26
N ALA A 298 18.31 -11.75 -5.15
CA ALA A 298 17.83 -11.02 -6.32
C ALA A 298 17.05 -9.74 -5.96
N VAL A 299 16.28 -9.73 -4.87
CA VAL A 299 15.52 -8.53 -4.43
C VAL A 299 16.40 -7.34 -4.04
N GLY A 300 17.70 -7.55 -3.82
CA GLY A 300 18.68 -6.50 -3.55
C GLY A 300 19.48 -6.04 -4.76
N ARG A 301 19.22 -6.59 -5.95
CA ARG A 301 20.09 -6.43 -7.12
C ARG A 301 19.55 -5.41 -8.13
N PRO A 302 20.40 -4.49 -8.64
CA PRO A 302 19.97 -3.43 -9.56
C PRO A 302 19.21 -3.93 -10.79
N TRP A 303 19.58 -5.08 -11.36
CA TRP A 303 18.87 -5.61 -12.54
C TRP A 303 17.40 -5.93 -12.26
N LEU A 304 17.03 -6.27 -11.01
CA LEU A 304 15.64 -6.53 -10.63
C LEU A 304 14.93 -5.25 -10.19
N THR A 305 15.66 -4.28 -9.64
CA THR A 305 15.07 -3.10 -9.00
C THR A 305 15.07 -1.85 -9.87
N ARG A 306 15.86 -1.81 -10.94
CA ARG A 306 15.90 -0.67 -11.88
C ARG A 306 14.75 -0.71 -12.86
N ARG A 307 14.14 0.46 -13.06
CA ARG A 307 13.22 0.77 -14.13
C ARG A 307 14.03 1.01 -15.40
N SER A 308 13.61 0.41 -16.51
CA SER A 308 14.31 0.50 -17.80
C SER A 308 13.35 0.28 -18.98
N GLY A 309 12.05 0.55 -18.77
CA GLY A 309 11.02 0.27 -19.78
C GLY A 309 10.83 -1.23 -20.06
N ALA A 310 10.42 -1.55 -21.29
CA ALA A 310 10.13 -2.90 -21.76
C ALA A 310 11.42 -3.72 -21.98
N THR A 311 11.93 -4.33 -20.92
CA THR A 311 13.06 -5.27 -20.99
C THR A 311 12.56 -6.72 -20.91
N PRO A 312 13.00 -7.62 -21.81
CA PRO A 312 12.53 -9.00 -21.83
C PRO A 312 12.95 -9.77 -20.56
N LEU A 313 12.28 -10.89 -20.30
CA LEU A 313 12.71 -11.82 -19.26
C LEU A 313 14.10 -12.36 -19.60
N GLY A 314 15.04 -12.24 -18.67
CA GLY A 314 16.41 -12.69 -18.86
C GLY A 314 16.64 -14.14 -18.44
N ARG A 315 17.84 -14.66 -18.72
CA ARG A 315 18.28 -16.03 -18.34
C ARG A 315 18.05 -16.40 -16.88
N TRP A 316 18.15 -15.43 -15.96
CA TRP A 316 17.93 -15.67 -14.53
C TRP A 316 16.46 -15.92 -14.19
N SER A 317 15.53 -15.23 -14.84
CA SER A 317 14.09 -15.50 -14.69
C SER A 317 13.74 -16.89 -15.21
N LEU A 318 14.33 -17.29 -16.35
CA LEU A 318 14.19 -18.64 -16.88
C LEU A 318 14.76 -19.70 -15.93
N ALA A 319 15.98 -19.50 -15.43
CA ALA A 319 16.64 -20.44 -14.52
C ALA A 319 15.83 -20.68 -13.24
N VAL A 320 15.31 -19.61 -12.62
CA VAL A 320 14.44 -19.73 -11.44
C VAL A 320 13.14 -20.47 -11.79
N GLY A 321 12.52 -20.15 -12.93
CA GLY A 321 11.31 -20.85 -13.39
C GLY A 321 11.54 -22.35 -13.62
N VAL A 322 12.67 -22.74 -14.22
CA VAL A 322 13.04 -24.15 -14.43
C VAL A 322 13.27 -24.86 -13.10
N LEU A 323 14.02 -24.25 -12.17
CA LEU A 323 14.24 -24.80 -10.84
C LEU A 323 12.92 -25.01 -10.07
N THR A 324 12.00 -24.05 -10.16
CA THR A 324 10.67 -24.16 -9.57
C THR A 324 9.85 -25.29 -10.21
N GLY A 325 9.89 -25.43 -11.54
CA GLY A 325 9.20 -26.53 -12.23
C GLY A 325 9.74 -27.91 -11.82
N LEU A 326 11.07 -28.06 -11.72
CA LEU A 326 11.71 -29.29 -11.25
C LEU A 326 11.36 -29.60 -9.80
N ALA A 327 11.39 -28.59 -8.92
CA ALA A 327 11.00 -28.74 -7.53
C ALA A 327 9.53 -29.19 -7.41
N LEU A 328 8.64 -28.58 -8.18
CA LEU A 328 7.22 -28.93 -8.17
C LEU A 328 6.97 -30.37 -8.65
N ALA A 329 7.63 -30.77 -9.74
CA ALA A 329 7.57 -32.15 -10.24
C ALA A 329 8.09 -33.16 -9.21
N GLY A 330 9.20 -32.85 -8.54
CA GLY A 330 9.73 -33.63 -7.43
C GLY A 330 8.76 -33.74 -6.26
N THR A 331 8.11 -32.63 -5.88
CA THR A 331 7.07 -32.60 -4.83
C THR A 331 5.90 -33.51 -5.18
N PHE A 332 5.29 -33.39 -6.37
CA PHE A 332 4.19 -34.28 -6.76
C PHE A 332 4.62 -35.75 -6.77
N THR A 333 5.83 -36.03 -7.25
CA THR A 333 6.37 -37.40 -7.24
C THR A 333 6.49 -37.93 -5.80
N LEU A 334 6.98 -37.12 -4.85
CA LEU A 334 7.07 -37.50 -3.44
C LEU A 334 5.72 -37.75 -2.79
N LEU A 335 4.72 -36.91 -3.07
CA LEU A 335 3.38 -37.04 -2.48
C LEU A 335 2.60 -38.24 -3.03
N LEU A 336 2.94 -38.69 -4.25
CA LEU A 336 2.29 -39.84 -4.89
C LEU A 336 2.98 -41.17 -4.59
N LEU A 337 4.23 -41.14 -4.11
CA LEU A 337 4.97 -42.32 -3.68
C LEU A 337 4.29 -43.00 -2.48
N PRO A 338 4.25 -44.35 -2.43
CA PRO A 338 3.81 -45.08 -1.24
C PRO A 338 4.68 -44.77 -0.01
N ASP A 339 4.11 -44.94 1.17
CA ASP A 339 4.81 -44.80 2.45
C ASP A 339 6.03 -45.73 2.56
N GLY A 340 7.07 -45.27 3.26
CA GLY A 340 8.30 -46.01 3.43
C GLY A 340 8.07 -47.26 4.30
N PRO A 341 8.82 -48.36 4.09
CA PRO A 341 8.65 -49.60 4.86
C PRO A 341 9.04 -49.49 6.35
N ALA A 342 9.52 -48.32 6.80
CA ALA A 342 10.11 -48.11 8.12
C ALA A 342 9.23 -47.31 9.10
N GLY A 343 8.06 -46.81 8.67
CA GLY A 343 7.18 -45.98 9.49
C GLY A 343 5.72 -46.46 9.48
N PRO A 344 4.90 -46.07 10.48
CA PRO A 344 3.46 -46.26 10.41
C PRO A 344 2.87 -45.47 9.22
N PRO A 345 1.82 -45.99 8.54
CA PRO A 345 1.19 -45.29 7.44
C PRO A 345 0.78 -43.87 7.83
N LEU A 346 1.12 -42.88 7.01
CA LEU A 346 0.91 -41.46 7.28
C LEU A 346 -0.57 -41.15 7.54
N ALA A 347 -1.48 -41.91 6.91
CA ALA A 347 -2.92 -41.80 7.12
C ALA A 347 -3.36 -42.06 8.58
N GLN A 348 -2.58 -42.80 9.39
CA GLN A 348 -2.89 -43.03 10.81
C GLN A 348 -2.68 -41.78 11.69
N PHE A 349 -1.97 -40.78 11.18
CA PHE A 349 -1.79 -39.50 11.88
C PHE A 349 -2.98 -38.54 11.67
N ARG A 350 -3.87 -38.82 10.70
CA ARG A 350 -5.09 -38.04 10.46
C ARG A 350 -6.15 -38.26 11.55
N PRO A 351 -7.19 -37.42 11.63
CA PRO A 351 -8.34 -37.70 12.49
C PRO A 351 -8.93 -39.10 12.21
N PRO A 352 -9.33 -39.87 13.22
CA PRO A 352 -10.06 -41.11 13.01
C PRO A 352 -11.40 -40.85 12.29
N ALA A 353 -11.81 -41.78 11.43
CA ALA A 353 -13.12 -41.67 10.79
C ALA A 353 -14.26 -41.84 11.82
N GLY A 354 -15.33 -41.06 11.68
CA GLY A 354 -16.53 -41.16 12.52
C GLY A 354 -16.50 -40.35 13.81
N CYS A 355 -15.44 -39.58 14.09
CA CYS A 355 -15.33 -38.71 15.26
C CYS A 355 -16.46 -37.66 15.37
N THR A 356 -17.10 -37.32 14.25
CA THR A 356 -18.27 -36.42 14.23
C THR A 356 -19.52 -37.04 14.86
N LEU A 357 -19.67 -38.37 14.75
CA LEU A 357 -20.82 -39.12 15.26
C LEU A 357 -20.61 -39.57 16.71
N ASP A 358 -19.39 -40.01 17.03
CA ASP A 358 -18.99 -40.41 18.37
C ASP A 358 -17.57 -39.89 18.66
N PRO A 359 -17.39 -38.89 19.56
CA PRO A 359 -16.08 -38.35 19.90
C PRO A 359 -15.37 -39.14 21.02
N THR A 360 -15.99 -40.20 21.55
CA THR A 360 -15.40 -41.03 22.62
C THR A 360 -14.20 -41.88 22.22
N PRO A 361 -14.00 -42.30 20.94
CA PRO A 361 -12.81 -43.05 20.54
C PRO A 361 -11.51 -42.27 20.78
N ALA A 362 -10.48 -43.01 21.21
CA ALA A 362 -9.15 -42.45 21.45
C ALA A 362 -8.58 -41.82 20.18
N GLY A 363 -8.16 -40.56 20.28
CA GLY A 363 -7.60 -39.80 19.15
C GLY A 363 -8.56 -38.83 18.48
N CYS A 364 -9.88 -38.92 18.72
CA CYS A 364 -10.84 -37.93 18.24
C CYS A 364 -10.64 -36.57 18.92
N LEU A 365 -10.48 -36.51 20.24
CA LEU A 365 -10.31 -35.24 20.97
C LEU A 365 -8.90 -34.62 20.85
N ALA A 366 -7.99 -35.24 20.09
CA ALA A 366 -6.64 -34.74 19.89
C ALA A 366 -6.59 -33.80 18.67
N ASP A 367 -5.78 -32.75 18.76
CA ASP A 367 -5.49 -31.92 17.59
C ASP A 367 -4.61 -32.70 16.61
N ARG A 368 -5.14 -32.91 15.41
CA ARG A 368 -4.53 -33.64 14.30
C ARG A 368 -4.28 -32.74 13.09
N SER A 369 -4.10 -31.43 13.31
CA SER A 369 -3.59 -30.52 12.29
C SER A 369 -2.27 -31.03 11.69
N LEU A 370 -2.00 -30.61 10.45
CA LEU A 370 -0.85 -31.07 9.69
C LEU A 370 0.46 -30.82 10.48
N PRO A 371 1.24 -31.88 10.80
CA PRO A 371 2.42 -31.73 11.62
C PRO A 371 3.41 -30.69 11.08
N GLY A 372 3.73 -29.70 11.91
CA GLY A 372 4.69 -28.63 11.59
C GLY A 372 4.08 -27.38 10.94
N TYR A 373 2.83 -27.41 10.46
CA TYR A 373 2.19 -26.26 9.81
C TYR A 373 2.07 -25.05 10.75
N ASP A 374 1.59 -25.27 11.98
CA ASP A 374 1.53 -24.23 13.03
C ASP A 374 2.89 -23.57 13.27
N GLY A 375 3.95 -24.38 13.30
CA GLY A 375 5.32 -23.90 13.44
C GLY A 375 5.73 -23.01 12.28
N ILE A 376 5.46 -23.42 11.04
CA ILE A 376 5.76 -22.63 9.84
C ILE A 376 5.08 -21.26 9.90
N VAL A 377 3.79 -21.23 10.24
CA VAL A 377 3.03 -19.98 10.34
C VAL A 377 3.55 -19.10 11.48
N ALA A 378 3.83 -19.68 12.66
CA ALA A 378 4.36 -18.95 13.81
C ALA A 378 5.75 -18.34 13.56
N TRP A 379 6.65 -19.10 12.93
CA TRP A 379 7.96 -18.60 12.54
C TRP A 379 7.86 -17.51 11.48
N LEU A 380 7.04 -17.69 10.45
CA LEU A 380 6.85 -16.67 9.42
C LEU A 380 6.38 -15.35 10.02
N ALA A 381 5.32 -15.38 10.83
CA ALA A 381 4.79 -14.20 11.50
C ALA A 381 5.85 -13.52 12.38
N THR A 382 6.62 -14.30 13.14
CA THR A 382 7.69 -13.77 13.98
C THR A 382 8.80 -13.10 13.16
N TYR A 383 9.28 -13.73 12.09
CA TYR A 383 10.29 -13.13 11.22
C TYR A 383 9.78 -11.89 10.49
N GLN A 384 8.48 -11.82 10.17
CA GLN A 384 7.87 -10.61 9.65
C GLN A 384 7.87 -9.46 10.67
N VAL A 385 7.62 -9.74 11.95
CA VAL A 385 7.79 -8.75 13.03
C VAL A 385 9.24 -8.29 13.15
N LEU A 386 10.20 -9.21 13.12
CA LEU A 386 11.64 -8.86 13.13
C LEU A 386 12.03 -8.03 11.91
N LEU A 387 11.47 -8.33 10.72
CA LEU A 387 11.67 -7.53 9.51
C LEU A 387 11.07 -6.12 9.65
N LEU A 388 9.86 -5.97 10.21
CA LEU A 388 9.25 -4.66 10.45
C LEU A 388 10.07 -3.83 11.45
N ILE A 389 10.59 -4.45 12.50
CA ILE A 389 11.52 -3.83 13.45
C ILE A 389 12.80 -3.41 12.72
N ALA A 390 13.39 -4.28 11.89
CA ALA A 390 14.58 -3.98 11.10
C ALA A 390 14.36 -2.82 10.12
N ILE A 391 13.23 -2.79 9.41
CA ILE A 391 12.85 -1.70 8.51
C ILE A 391 12.78 -0.39 9.30
N GLY A 392 12.09 -0.37 10.45
CA GLY A 392 11.96 0.83 11.26
C GLY A 392 13.29 1.31 11.85
N ALA A 393 14.12 0.38 12.30
CA ALA A 393 15.42 0.64 12.90
C ALA A 393 16.41 1.20 11.86
N VAL A 394 16.55 0.54 10.72
CA VAL A 394 17.45 0.98 9.63
C VAL A 394 16.94 2.25 8.97
N ALA A 395 15.64 2.37 8.72
CA ALA A 395 15.06 3.58 8.16
C ALA A 395 15.33 4.79 9.05
N ARG A 396 15.36 4.63 10.38
CA ARG A 396 15.66 5.72 11.32
C ARG A 396 17.15 5.99 11.50
N SER A 397 17.93 4.95 11.74
CA SER A 397 19.25 5.03 12.37
C SER A 397 20.38 4.46 11.49
N GLY A 398 20.05 4.03 10.26
CA GLY A 398 21.00 3.49 9.30
C GLY A 398 21.44 2.07 9.62
N ARG A 399 22.47 1.61 8.91
CA ARG A 399 22.90 0.19 8.87
C ARG A 399 23.24 -0.39 10.25
N ARG A 400 23.82 0.39 11.15
CA ARG A 400 24.21 -0.08 12.50
C ARG A 400 23.01 -0.60 13.30
N ALA A 401 21.83 -0.04 13.04
CA ALA A 401 20.59 -0.43 13.70
C ALA A 401 20.05 -1.80 13.23
N LEU A 402 20.62 -2.39 12.16
CA LEU A 402 20.30 -3.74 11.72
C LEU A 402 20.89 -4.82 12.63
N LEU A 403 21.98 -4.51 13.37
CA LEU A 403 22.70 -5.51 14.17
C LEU A 403 21.79 -6.22 15.18
N ALA A 404 20.98 -5.46 15.90
CA ALA A 404 20.09 -6.00 16.93
C ALA A 404 18.99 -6.92 16.36
N PRO A 405 18.16 -6.51 15.37
CA PRO A 405 17.17 -7.41 14.76
C PRO A 405 17.81 -8.56 13.96
N ALA A 406 18.98 -8.37 13.35
CA ALA A 406 19.68 -9.46 12.68
C ALA A 406 20.21 -10.50 13.68
N ALA A 407 20.79 -10.05 14.80
CA ALA A 407 21.20 -10.93 15.89
C ALA A 407 20.00 -11.69 16.46
N ALA A 408 18.87 -11.03 16.69
CA ALA A 408 17.63 -11.69 17.11
C ALA A 408 17.19 -12.78 16.13
N GLY A 409 17.22 -12.49 14.82
CA GLY A 409 16.88 -13.45 13.77
C GLY A 409 17.81 -14.66 13.67
N VAL A 410 19.04 -14.58 14.19
CA VAL A 410 19.99 -15.71 14.25
C VAL A 410 19.92 -16.44 15.59
N LEU A 411 19.83 -15.68 16.70
CA LEU A 411 19.82 -16.23 18.05
C LEU A 411 18.54 -17.00 18.34
N LEU A 412 17.39 -16.56 17.80
CA LEU A 412 16.13 -17.25 18.02
C LEU A 412 16.13 -18.70 17.50
N PRO A 413 16.43 -18.98 16.21
CA PRO A 413 16.47 -20.36 15.70
C PRO A 413 17.58 -21.20 16.36
N LEU A 414 18.76 -20.62 16.63
CA LEU A 414 19.84 -21.31 17.34
C LEU A 414 19.42 -21.67 18.77
N GLY A 415 18.80 -20.74 19.48
CA GLY A 415 18.27 -20.96 20.83
C GLY A 415 17.19 -22.03 20.84
N THR A 416 16.30 -22.07 19.85
CA THR A 416 15.31 -23.15 19.73
C THR A 416 15.95 -24.50 19.40
N ALA A 417 16.97 -24.53 18.52
CA ALA A 417 17.70 -25.75 18.23
C ALA A 417 18.47 -26.26 19.46
N TRP A 418 18.96 -25.36 20.31
CA TRP A 418 19.57 -25.71 21.59
C TRP A 418 18.57 -26.32 22.57
N LEU A 419 17.39 -25.69 22.72
CA LEU A 419 16.29 -26.23 23.54
C LEU A 419 15.85 -27.62 23.09
N ASP A 420 15.79 -27.84 21.77
CA ASP A 420 15.41 -29.11 21.18
C ASP A 420 16.54 -30.17 21.20
N GLY A 421 17.72 -29.85 21.75
CA GLY A 421 18.88 -30.75 21.80
C GLY A 421 19.51 -31.05 20.42
N ARG A 422 19.22 -30.22 19.41
CA ARG A 422 19.67 -30.41 18.02
C ARG A 422 21.05 -29.82 17.72
N LEU A 423 21.64 -29.07 18.65
CA LEU A 423 22.98 -28.50 18.51
C LEU A 423 24.03 -29.44 19.12
N PRO A 424 24.84 -30.13 18.29
CA PRO A 424 25.85 -31.05 18.79
C PRO A 424 26.95 -30.29 19.55
N GLY A 425 27.42 -30.86 20.67
CA GLY A 425 28.53 -30.32 21.46
C GLY A 425 28.17 -29.23 22.48
N LEU A 426 26.91 -28.81 22.55
CA LEU A 426 26.42 -27.93 23.62
C LEU A 426 25.85 -28.75 24.80
N PRO A 427 25.97 -28.27 26.05
CA PRO A 427 25.30 -28.89 27.19
C PRO A 427 23.78 -28.81 27.02
N ALA A 428 23.04 -29.69 27.70
CA ALA A 428 21.58 -29.61 27.73
C ALA A 428 21.11 -28.23 28.20
N ALA A 429 20.01 -27.75 27.62
CA ALA A 429 19.44 -26.47 28.03
C ALA A 429 18.97 -26.52 29.50
N PRO A 430 19.09 -25.42 30.27
CA PRO A 430 18.66 -25.39 31.66
C PRO A 430 17.16 -25.74 31.83
N ASP A 431 16.81 -26.48 32.89
CA ASP A 431 15.45 -27.04 33.09
C ASP A 431 14.32 -26.00 33.14
N GLY A 432 14.63 -24.74 33.46
CA GLY A 432 13.69 -23.61 33.48
C GLY A 432 13.64 -22.77 32.20
N LEU A 433 14.54 -22.98 31.24
CA LEU A 433 14.56 -22.21 29.99
C LEU A 433 13.43 -22.70 29.08
N ARG A 434 12.61 -21.76 28.63
CA ARG A 434 11.45 -22.01 27.76
C ARG A 434 11.53 -21.12 26.52
N ILE A 435 10.94 -21.57 25.43
CA ILE A 435 10.96 -20.85 24.15
C ILE A 435 10.36 -19.43 24.26
N TRP A 436 9.35 -19.21 25.11
CA TRP A 436 8.77 -17.87 25.29
C TRP A 436 9.76 -16.88 25.91
N LEU A 437 10.65 -17.33 26.82
CA LEU A 437 11.71 -16.50 27.39
C LEU A 437 12.70 -16.07 26.30
N LEU A 438 13.11 -17.01 25.44
CA LEU A 438 13.98 -16.73 24.30
C LEU A 438 13.32 -15.79 23.29
N ALA A 439 12.06 -16.04 22.93
CA ALA A 439 11.30 -15.21 22.00
C ALA A 439 11.12 -13.78 22.54
N THR A 440 10.78 -13.63 23.82
CA THR A 440 10.63 -12.33 24.47
C THR A 440 11.95 -11.57 24.49
N ALA A 441 13.04 -12.22 24.92
CA ALA A 441 14.36 -11.59 25.01
C ALA A 441 14.90 -11.20 23.61
N THR A 442 14.72 -12.04 22.59
CA THR A 442 15.18 -11.76 21.23
C THR A 442 14.36 -10.67 20.55
N ILE A 443 13.04 -10.61 20.74
CA ILE A 443 12.22 -9.52 20.23
C ILE A 443 12.55 -8.20 20.96
N ALA A 444 12.76 -8.24 22.28
CA ALA A 444 13.21 -7.09 23.04
C ALA A 444 14.58 -6.59 22.56
N LEU A 445 15.53 -7.52 22.32
CA LEU A 445 16.82 -7.20 21.70
C LEU A 445 16.63 -6.52 20.35
N ALA A 446 15.79 -7.07 19.46
CA ALA A 446 15.51 -6.46 18.17
C ALA A 446 14.96 -5.02 18.32
N ALA A 447 14.04 -4.81 19.27
CA ALA A 447 13.42 -3.52 19.54
C ALA A 447 14.43 -2.45 20.01
N THR A 448 15.56 -2.82 20.61
CA THR A 448 16.62 -1.85 20.98
C THR A 448 17.16 -1.09 19.75
N GLY A 449 17.13 -1.70 18.56
CA GLY A 449 17.49 -1.03 17.30
C GLY A 449 16.59 0.17 16.98
N LEU A 450 15.32 0.16 17.43
CA LEU A 450 14.39 1.27 17.25
C LEU A 450 14.68 2.45 18.19
N LEU A 451 15.42 2.22 19.29
CA LEU A 451 15.76 3.23 20.28
C LEU A 451 17.01 4.04 19.91
N LEU A 452 17.76 3.59 18.90
CA LEU A 452 18.96 4.27 18.45
C LEU A 452 18.68 5.71 17.96
N PRO A 453 19.66 6.62 18.12
CA PRO A 453 19.54 7.99 17.62
C PRO A 453 19.42 8.00 16.08
N ARG A 454 18.84 9.07 15.53
CA ARG A 454 18.68 9.22 14.08
C ARG A 454 20.05 9.41 13.42
N ALA A 455 20.22 8.83 12.23
CA ALA A 455 21.48 8.93 11.48
C ALA A 455 21.74 10.34 10.92
N ASP A 456 20.68 11.03 10.46
CA ASP A 456 20.76 12.42 10.00
C ASP A 456 20.28 13.34 11.12
N VAL A 457 21.22 13.90 11.87
CA VAL A 457 20.98 15.14 12.64
C VAL A 457 21.44 16.29 11.76
N ASP A 458 20.68 16.60 10.71
CA ASP A 458 20.83 17.92 10.08
C ASP A 458 20.48 18.97 11.13
N ARG A 459 21.43 19.89 11.37
CA ARG A 459 21.46 20.85 12.49
C ARG A 459 20.35 21.89 12.49
N ARG A 460 19.46 21.91 11.50
CA ARG A 460 18.29 22.80 11.50
C ARG A 460 17.14 22.10 12.21
N PRO A 461 16.69 22.57 13.39
CA PRO A 461 15.48 22.03 13.99
C PRO A 461 14.34 22.22 12.97
N ALA A 462 13.83 21.12 12.43
CA ALA A 462 12.65 21.15 11.57
C ALA A 462 11.51 21.77 12.39
N ALA A 463 11.07 22.97 12.00
CA ALA A 463 10.03 23.70 12.70
C ALA A 463 8.68 22.98 12.49
N GLY A 464 8.05 22.52 13.58
CA GLY A 464 6.66 22.06 13.61
C GLY A 464 6.27 21.04 12.52
N HIS A 465 5.49 21.51 11.54
CA HIS A 465 4.76 20.70 10.55
C HIS A 465 5.61 20.10 9.42
N THR A 466 6.91 20.41 9.38
CA THR A 466 7.86 19.87 8.38
C THR A 466 8.64 18.65 8.88
N ALA A 467 8.45 18.25 10.15
CA ALA A 467 9.11 17.09 10.72
C ALA A 467 8.60 15.77 10.13
N MET A 468 9.54 14.90 9.75
CA MET A 468 9.28 13.54 9.24
C MET A 468 8.32 12.75 10.17
N ALA A 469 7.35 12.07 9.55
CA ALA A 469 6.38 11.26 10.26
C ALA A 469 7.06 10.13 11.04
N TRP A 470 6.60 9.92 12.29
CA TRP A 470 7.07 8.88 13.22
C TRP A 470 8.60 8.84 13.41
N GLY A 471 9.27 9.96 13.15
CA GLY A 471 10.72 10.08 13.27
C GLY A 471 11.52 9.25 12.27
N GLY A 472 11.01 9.10 11.04
CA GLY A 472 11.65 8.37 9.95
C GLY A 472 11.25 6.89 9.86
N ARG A 473 10.23 6.47 10.61
CA ARG A 473 9.73 5.08 10.65
C ARG A 473 8.52 4.83 9.76
N GLY A 474 8.19 5.76 8.84
CA GLY A 474 7.01 5.69 7.99
C GLY A 474 6.89 4.40 7.19
N ALA A 475 7.99 3.92 6.61
CA ALA A 475 8.02 2.64 5.92
C ALA A 475 7.55 1.47 6.80
N ALA A 476 8.02 1.36 8.05
CA ALA A 476 7.63 0.27 8.95
C ALA A 476 6.17 0.37 9.40
N VAL A 477 5.68 1.59 9.68
CA VAL A 477 4.28 1.81 10.09
C VAL A 477 3.32 1.43 8.95
N ILE A 478 3.60 1.89 7.72
CA ILE A 478 2.76 1.59 6.56
C ILE A 478 2.81 0.11 6.21
N ALA A 479 4.01 -0.50 6.18
CA ALA A 479 4.16 -1.94 5.97
C ALA A 479 3.46 -2.76 7.07
N GLY A 480 3.51 -2.31 8.32
CA GLY A 480 2.85 -2.94 9.46
C GLY A 480 1.33 -2.93 9.35
N PHE A 481 0.71 -1.85 8.88
CA PHE A 481 -0.73 -1.85 8.58
C PHE A 481 -1.08 -2.80 7.45
N GLY A 482 -0.26 -2.85 6.39
CA GLY A 482 -0.41 -3.84 5.33
C GLY A 482 -0.32 -5.28 5.86
N TRP A 483 0.65 -5.55 6.74
CA TRP A 483 0.84 -6.82 7.40
C TRP A 483 -0.37 -7.25 8.23
N MET A 484 -0.85 -6.37 9.12
CA MET A 484 -2.01 -6.64 9.97
C MET A 484 -3.26 -6.97 9.14
N MET A 485 -3.47 -6.23 8.05
CA MET A 485 -4.58 -6.49 7.13
C MET A 485 -4.44 -7.85 6.44
N ALA A 486 -3.23 -8.21 5.97
CA ALA A 486 -2.99 -9.53 5.38
C ALA A 486 -3.24 -10.68 6.37
N ILE A 487 -2.77 -10.55 7.62
CA ILE A 487 -3.00 -11.54 8.67
C ILE A 487 -4.50 -11.65 8.97
N ALA A 488 -5.21 -10.53 9.11
CA ALA A 488 -6.65 -10.53 9.34
C ALA A 488 -7.42 -11.21 8.19
N TYR A 489 -7.08 -10.92 6.92
CA TYR A 489 -7.70 -11.59 5.77
C TYR A 489 -7.40 -13.08 5.73
N CYS A 490 -6.14 -13.48 5.96
CA CYS A 490 -5.75 -14.89 5.92
C CYS A 490 -6.38 -15.69 7.07
N ALA A 491 -6.32 -15.16 8.31
CA ALA A 491 -6.92 -15.78 9.48
C ALA A 491 -8.45 -15.85 9.34
N GLY A 492 -9.10 -14.75 8.93
CA GLY A 492 -10.54 -14.71 8.70
C GLY A 492 -11.01 -15.71 7.65
N LEU A 493 -10.24 -15.91 6.57
CA LEU A 493 -10.54 -16.93 5.58
C LEU A 493 -10.39 -18.36 6.15
N HIS A 494 -9.38 -18.62 7.00
CA HIS A 494 -9.25 -19.93 7.67
C HIS A 494 -10.45 -20.20 8.57
N TYR A 495 -10.84 -19.25 9.42
CA TYR A 495 -12.02 -19.39 10.27
C TYR A 495 -13.28 -19.64 9.46
N TRP A 496 -13.51 -18.79 8.45
CA TRP A 496 -14.70 -18.91 7.61
C TRP A 496 -14.79 -20.28 6.91
N ILE A 497 -13.67 -20.82 6.39
CA ILE A 497 -13.66 -22.15 5.76
C ILE A 497 -13.82 -23.25 6.81
N THR A 498 -13.14 -23.14 7.95
CA THR A 498 -13.22 -24.13 9.03
C THR A 498 -14.66 -24.27 9.54
N ASP A 499 -15.34 -23.15 9.79
CA ASP A 499 -16.75 -23.14 10.22
C ASP A 499 -17.66 -23.81 9.18
N ARG A 500 -17.39 -23.62 7.88
CA ARG A 500 -18.18 -24.23 6.80
C ARG A 500 -17.92 -25.73 6.67
N LEU A 501 -16.68 -26.18 6.85
CA LEU A 501 -16.34 -27.60 6.79
C LEU A 501 -16.87 -28.36 8.02
N ASN A 502 -16.91 -27.72 9.19
CA ASN A 502 -17.52 -28.31 10.39
C ASN A 502 -19.06 -28.39 10.30
N GLY A 503 -19.71 -27.52 9.51
CA GLY A 503 -21.16 -27.55 9.31
C GLY A 503 -21.95 -27.09 10.54
N PRO A 504 -23.27 -27.36 10.61
CA PRO A 504 -24.06 -27.09 11.81
C PRO A 504 -23.53 -27.90 12.99
N SER A 505 -23.58 -27.32 14.19
CA SER A 505 -23.06 -27.89 15.43
C SER A 505 -23.41 -29.38 15.57
N SER A 506 -22.39 -30.24 15.71
CA SER A 506 -22.61 -31.66 16.01
C SER A 506 -23.41 -31.81 17.32
N PRO A 507 -24.30 -32.82 17.47
CA PRO A 507 -25.00 -33.10 18.71
C PRO A 507 -24.07 -33.24 19.94
N SER A 508 -22.80 -33.58 19.71
CA SER A 508 -21.76 -33.71 20.74
C SER A 508 -21.01 -32.41 21.04
N GLY A 509 -21.23 -31.32 20.29
CA GLY A 509 -20.47 -30.07 20.39
C GLY A 509 -19.03 -30.16 19.89
N TYR A 510 -18.60 -31.30 19.35
CA TYR A 510 -17.25 -31.54 18.85
C TYR A 510 -17.07 -30.97 17.42
N SER A 511 -15.97 -30.26 17.19
CA SER A 511 -15.56 -29.75 15.88
C SER A 511 -14.31 -30.49 15.39
N PRO A 512 -14.41 -31.35 14.36
CA PRO A 512 -13.28 -32.16 13.90
C PRO A 512 -12.16 -31.36 13.24
N ILE A 513 -12.47 -30.19 12.70
CA ILE A 513 -11.54 -29.36 11.94
C ILE A 513 -11.22 -28.14 12.77
N VAL A 514 -9.93 -27.90 12.97
CA VAL A 514 -9.43 -26.84 13.84
C VAL A 514 -8.53 -25.92 13.02
N PRO A 515 -8.72 -24.60 13.09
CA PRO A 515 -7.81 -23.67 12.43
C PRO A 515 -6.42 -23.72 13.10
N PRO A 516 -5.36 -23.34 12.39
CA PRO A 516 -4.01 -23.37 12.94
C PRO A 516 -3.90 -22.50 14.20
N LEU A 517 -3.14 -22.94 15.21
CA LEU A 517 -3.01 -22.24 16.49
C LEU A 517 -2.66 -20.73 16.35
N PRO A 518 -1.78 -20.32 15.41
CA PRO A 518 -1.56 -18.92 15.09
C PRO A 518 -2.82 -18.08 14.77
N ALA A 519 -3.86 -18.68 14.18
CA ALA A 519 -5.10 -17.98 13.88
C ALA A 519 -5.84 -17.55 15.15
N LEU A 520 -5.83 -18.38 16.20
CA LEU A 520 -6.43 -18.09 17.52
C LEU A 520 -5.79 -16.85 18.16
N TRP A 521 -4.47 -16.75 18.09
CA TRP A 521 -3.75 -15.56 18.58
C TRP A 521 -4.01 -14.33 17.70
N ALA A 522 -4.27 -14.51 16.40
CA ALA A 522 -4.69 -13.43 15.52
C ALA A 522 -6.08 -12.88 15.88
N GLY A 523 -7.01 -13.74 16.35
CA GLY A 523 -8.31 -13.33 16.90
C GLY A 523 -8.17 -12.40 18.09
N LEU A 524 -7.42 -12.81 19.11
CA LEU A 524 -7.13 -11.96 20.28
C LEU A 524 -6.50 -10.62 19.86
N ALA A 525 -5.52 -10.68 18.94
CA ALA A 525 -4.89 -9.47 18.41
C ALA A 525 -5.89 -8.57 17.70
N CYS A 526 -6.82 -9.13 16.92
CA CYS A 526 -7.89 -8.40 16.23
C CYS A 526 -8.78 -7.64 17.22
N THR A 527 -9.22 -8.29 18.30
CA THR A 527 -10.06 -7.68 19.34
C THR A 527 -9.35 -6.51 20.01
N VAL A 528 -8.12 -6.71 20.48
CA VAL A 528 -7.39 -5.67 21.22
C VAL A 528 -6.98 -4.52 20.30
N THR A 529 -6.59 -4.79 19.05
CA THR A 529 -6.30 -3.71 18.07
C THR A 529 -7.54 -2.95 17.66
N THR A 530 -8.72 -3.57 17.62
CA THR A 530 -9.99 -2.88 17.38
C THR A 530 -10.35 -2.00 18.58
N ALA A 531 -10.20 -2.50 19.80
CA ALA A 531 -10.40 -1.71 21.01
C ALA A 531 -9.44 -0.50 21.09
N ALA A 532 -8.17 -0.70 20.73
CA ALA A 532 -7.19 0.38 20.65
C ALA A 532 -7.53 1.43 19.57
N LEU A 533 -8.10 1.00 18.44
CA LEU A 533 -8.59 1.90 17.39
C LEU A 533 -9.77 2.74 17.90
N ILE A 534 -10.75 2.12 18.55
CA ILE A 534 -11.89 2.80 19.17
C ILE A 534 -11.41 3.82 20.21
N GLY A 535 -10.47 3.42 21.09
CA GLY A 535 -9.87 4.32 22.07
C GLY A 535 -9.16 5.51 21.43
N THR A 536 -8.45 5.29 20.32
CA THR A 536 -7.79 6.36 19.55
C THR A 536 -8.81 7.33 18.94
N LEU A 537 -9.92 6.81 18.40
CA LEU A 537 -11.01 7.62 17.84
C LEU A 537 -11.73 8.45 18.91
N ILE A 538 -12.00 7.86 20.08
CA ILE A 538 -12.56 8.58 21.24
C ILE A 538 -11.61 9.71 21.66
N HIS A 539 -10.31 9.41 21.77
CA HIS A 539 -9.31 10.42 22.12
C HIS A 539 -9.23 11.55 21.07
N ALA A 540 -9.31 11.22 19.78
CA ALA A 540 -9.42 12.19 18.70
C ALA A 540 -10.67 13.07 18.83
N GLY A 541 -11.82 12.48 19.19
CA GLY A 541 -13.06 13.20 19.47
C GLY A 541 -12.96 14.17 20.66
N VAL A 542 -12.27 13.76 21.73
CA VAL A 542 -11.98 14.64 22.88
C VAL A 542 -11.09 15.82 22.47
N ILE A 543 -10.04 15.57 21.68
CA ILE A 543 -9.18 16.63 21.14
C ILE A 543 -9.99 17.57 20.24
N LEU A 544 -10.80 17.03 19.33
CA LEU A 544 -11.65 17.81 18.43
C LEU A 544 -12.58 18.73 19.22
N HIS A 545 -13.23 18.22 20.26
CA HIS A 545 -14.12 19.01 21.10
C HIS A 545 -13.38 20.14 21.84
N ARG A 546 -12.17 19.86 22.36
CA ARG A 546 -11.32 20.88 22.99
C ARG A 546 -10.89 21.97 22.00
N LEU A 547 -10.42 21.57 20.82
CA LEU A 547 -10.02 22.51 19.75
C LEU A 547 -11.21 23.35 19.28
N ARG A 548 -12.39 22.74 19.10
CA ARG A 548 -13.62 23.45 18.73
C ARG A 548 -13.97 24.52 19.75
N ARG A 549 -13.86 24.24 21.06
CA ARG A 549 -14.08 25.25 22.12
C ARG A 549 -13.10 26.42 22.02
N VAL A 550 -11.82 26.14 21.76
CA VAL A 550 -10.79 27.17 21.62
C VAL A 550 -11.02 28.04 20.40
N GLU A 551 -11.30 27.45 19.24
CA GLU A 551 -11.57 28.21 18.00
C GLU A 551 -12.87 29.00 18.09
N TYR A 552 -13.90 28.45 18.72
CA TYR A 552 -15.15 29.16 18.99
C TYR A 552 -14.92 30.38 19.88
N ALA A 553 -14.18 30.22 20.98
CA ALA A 553 -13.85 31.33 21.88
C ALA A 553 -13.15 32.45 21.10
N ARG A 554 -12.09 32.13 20.33
CA ARG A 554 -11.36 33.11 19.49
C ARG A 554 -12.29 33.89 18.55
N LEU A 555 -13.16 33.21 17.83
CA LEU A 555 -14.13 33.84 16.91
C LEU A 555 -15.13 34.76 17.61
N THR A 556 -15.40 34.54 18.90
CA THR A 556 -16.35 35.34 19.69
C THR A 556 -15.71 36.43 20.54
N THR A 557 -14.38 36.47 20.70
CA THR A 557 -13.70 37.43 21.59
C THR A 557 -13.31 38.75 20.89
N ASP A 558 -13.45 38.83 19.56
CA ASP A 558 -13.12 40.02 18.78
C ASP A 558 -14.20 41.11 18.93
N GLY A 559 -14.26 41.75 20.11
CA GLY A 559 -14.67 43.13 20.41
C GLY A 559 -15.99 43.72 19.87
N GLN A 560 -16.74 43.03 19.01
CA GLN A 560 -17.97 43.50 18.38
C GLN A 560 -19.17 42.82 19.04
N ALA A 561 -20.31 43.51 19.08
CA ALA A 561 -21.57 42.91 19.51
C ALA A 561 -21.98 41.82 18.49
N VAL A 562 -21.66 40.57 18.81
CA VAL A 562 -21.91 39.42 17.93
C VAL A 562 -23.39 39.05 17.96
N SER A 563 -24.06 39.03 16.81
CA SER A 563 -25.48 38.67 16.74
C SER A 563 -25.71 37.19 17.07
N ALA A 564 -26.94 36.81 17.41
CA ALA A 564 -27.28 35.40 17.64
C ALA A 564 -27.04 34.52 16.38
N HIS A 565 -27.14 35.11 15.20
CA HIS A 565 -26.81 34.45 13.94
C HIS A 565 -25.30 34.21 13.82
N ASP A 566 -24.48 35.23 14.06
CA ASP A 566 -23.02 35.12 13.99
C ASP A 566 -22.50 34.11 15.01
N LEU A 567 -23.07 34.06 16.22
CA LEU A 567 -22.72 33.03 17.21
C LEU A 567 -22.98 31.60 16.69
N ARG A 568 -24.07 31.36 15.93
CA ARG A 568 -24.31 30.05 15.31
C ARG A 568 -23.27 29.77 14.23
N ARG A 569 -22.99 30.73 13.36
CA ARG A 569 -21.98 30.59 12.29
C ARG A 569 -20.57 30.38 12.83
N CYS A 570 -20.20 31.06 13.91
CA CYS A 570 -18.95 30.81 14.62
C CYS A 570 -18.83 29.36 15.12
N ARG A 571 -19.93 28.70 15.53
CA ARG A 571 -19.90 27.27 15.90
C ARG A 571 -19.57 26.39 14.69
N ASP A 572 -20.19 26.67 13.55
CA ASP A 572 -19.94 25.91 12.32
C ASP A 572 -18.47 26.08 11.88
N VAL A 573 -18.00 27.33 11.76
CA VAL A 573 -16.61 27.64 11.37
C VAL A 573 -15.60 27.05 12.35
N SER A 574 -15.87 27.11 13.66
CA SER A 574 -15.00 26.52 14.69
C SER A 574 -14.83 25.01 14.53
N THR A 575 -15.84 24.30 14.00
CA THR A 575 -15.77 22.86 13.77
C THR A 575 -14.80 22.54 12.63
N TYR A 576 -14.86 23.27 11.53
CA TYR A 576 -13.92 23.10 10.40
C TYR A 576 -12.49 23.51 10.77
N ARG A 577 -12.31 24.63 11.48
CA ARG A 577 -10.98 25.04 12.00
C ARG A 577 -10.41 24.04 13.00
N ALA A 578 -11.24 23.47 13.86
CA ALA A 578 -10.82 22.44 14.80
C ALA A 578 -10.44 21.13 14.09
N LEU A 579 -11.21 20.71 13.08
CA LEU A 579 -10.87 19.56 12.24
C LEU A 579 -9.56 19.78 11.50
N HIS A 580 -9.36 20.97 10.97
CA HIS A 580 -8.13 21.37 10.31
C HIS A 580 -6.91 21.21 11.21
N ARG A 581 -7.01 21.66 12.47
CA ARG A 581 -5.95 21.52 13.46
C ARG A 581 -5.79 20.07 13.95
N LEU A 582 -6.89 19.32 14.13
CA LEU A 582 -6.82 17.89 14.49
C LEU A 582 -6.01 17.09 13.47
N VAL A 583 -6.30 17.27 12.18
CA VAL A 583 -5.62 16.56 11.10
C VAL A 583 -4.17 17.03 10.97
N GLY A 584 -3.93 18.34 10.96
CA GLY A 584 -2.59 18.90 10.79
C GLY A 584 -1.63 18.67 11.97
N GLU A 585 -2.10 18.83 13.20
CA GLU A 585 -1.28 18.86 14.42
C GLU A 585 -1.25 17.50 15.14
N HIS A 586 -2.30 16.68 15.04
CA HIS A 586 -2.46 15.50 15.89
C HIS A 586 -2.54 14.15 15.16
N ALA A 587 -3.04 14.09 13.93
CA ALA A 587 -3.29 12.80 13.24
C ALA A 587 -2.03 11.91 13.19
N VAL A 588 -0.88 12.44 12.76
CA VAL A 588 0.38 11.66 12.70
C VAL A 588 0.77 11.09 14.06
N ARG A 589 0.57 11.84 15.14
CA ARG A 589 0.88 11.38 16.51
C ARG A 589 -0.08 10.28 16.94
N LEU A 590 -1.39 10.46 16.70
CA LEU A 590 -2.42 9.47 17.04
C LEU A 590 -2.19 8.15 16.31
N THR A 591 -1.95 8.19 15.00
CA THR A 591 -1.60 7.01 14.21
C THR A 591 -0.32 6.34 14.74
N GLY A 592 0.67 7.13 15.18
CA GLY A 592 1.90 6.61 15.77
C GLY A 592 1.68 5.90 17.10
N CYS A 593 0.84 6.44 17.98
CA CYS A 593 0.46 5.79 19.23
C CYS A 593 -0.28 4.47 18.96
N TYR A 594 -1.26 4.49 18.07
CA TYR A 594 -1.99 3.28 17.66
C TYR A 594 -1.03 2.21 17.13
N ALA A 595 -0.16 2.56 16.17
CA ALA A 595 0.82 1.64 15.61
C ALA A 595 1.79 1.07 16.68
N THR A 596 2.15 1.86 17.69
CA THR A 596 3.01 1.39 18.79
C THR A 596 2.31 0.36 19.66
N VAL A 597 1.05 0.61 20.04
CA VAL A 597 0.22 -0.33 20.81
C VAL A 597 0.03 -1.63 20.04
N SER A 598 -0.32 -1.54 18.75
CA SER A 598 -0.47 -2.71 17.87
C SER A 598 0.84 -3.50 17.75
N ALA A 599 1.99 -2.84 17.61
CA ALA A 599 3.28 -3.51 17.51
C ALA A 599 3.65 -4.30 18.77
N VAL A 600 3.38 -3.76 19.96
CA VAL A 600 3.63 -4.45 21.23
C VAL A 600 2.74 -5.69 21.36
N LEU A 601 1.45 -5.55 21.07
CA LEU A 601 0.50 -6.66 21.12
C LEU A 601 0.86 -7.78 20.14
N VAL A 602 1.25 -7.41 18.91
CA VAL A 602 1.69 -8.35 17.88
C VAL A 602 2.96 -9.10 18.32
N ALA A 603 3.92 -8.40 18.92
CA ALA A 603 5.12 -9.03 19.48
C ALA A 603 4.78 -10.05 20.58
N LEU A 604 3.87 -9.71 21.49
CA LEU A 604 3.38 -10.63 22.53
C LEU A 604 2.65 -11.84 21.93
N SER A 605 1.85 -11.62 20.88
CA SER A 605 1.16 -12.70 20.16
C SER A 605 2.15 -13.66 19.51
N CYS A 606 3.23 -13.16 18.90
CA CYS A 606 4.29 -13.99 18.34
C CYS A 606 5.00 -14.84 19.40
N VAL A 607 5.28 -14.27 20.58
CA VAL A 607 5.86 -15.01 21.72
C VAL A 607 4.94 -16.18 22.11
N ALA A 608 3.64 -15.92 22.25
CA ALA A 608 2.66 -16.92 22.65
C ALA A 608 2.46 -18.01 21.59
N MET A 609 2.50 -17.65 20.30
CA MET A 609 2.46 -18.59 19.18
C MET A 609 3.67 -19.53 19.19
N LEU A 610 4.88 -19.00 19.39
CA LEU A 610 6.10 -19.82 19.45
C LEU A 610 6.13 -20.77 20.65
N SER A 611 5.53 -20.40 21.77
CA SER A 611 5.38 -21.31 22.92
C SER A 611 4.38 -22.43 22.72
N ARG A 612 3.66 -22.45 21.59
CA ARG A 612 2.57 -23.41 21.31
C ARG A 612 1.53 -23.45 22.43
N THR A 613 1.44 -22.36 23.18
CA THR A 613 0.48 -22.21 24.26
C THR A 613 -0.87 -21.89 23.64
N ARG A 614 -1.89 -22.67 24.00
CA ARG A 614 -3.27 -22.35 23.63
C ARG A 614 -3.80 -21.25 24.56
N PRO A 615 -4.71 -20.38 24.08
CA PRO A 615 -5.54 -19.55 24.94
C PRO A 615 -6.23 -20.41 26.01
N ALA A 616 -6.63 -19.79 27.12
CA ALA A 616 -7.23 -20.50 28.24
C ALA A 616 -8.44 -21.37 27.81
N PRO A 617 -8.66 -22.53 28.45
CA PRO A 617 -9.76 -23.42 28.08
C PRO A 617 -11.13 -22.79 28.33
N ALA A 618 -12.14 -23.26 27.59
CA ALA A 618 -13.54 -22.86 27.79
C ALA A 618 -13.97 -23.06 29.24
N GLY A 619 -14.61 -22.03 29.82
CA GLY A 619 -15.04 -22.03 31.23
C GLY A 619 -13.97 -21.59 32.25
N ALA A 620 -12.78 -21.17 31.81
CA ALA A 620 -11.80 -20.56 32.71
C ALA A 620 -12.34 -19.27 33.37
N SER A 621 -12.07 -19.07 34.66
CA SER A 621 -12.46 -17.87 35.40
C SER A 621 -11.33 -16.84 35.51
N GLY A 622 -11.65 -15.60 35.88
CA GLY A 622 -10.69 -14.52 36.05
C GLY A 622 -10.04 -14.03 34.74
N TRP A 623 -8.75 -13.67 34.80
CA TRP A 623 -8.00 -13.14 33.64
C TRP A 623 -7.96 -14.10 32.46
N ALA A 624 -7.82 -15.40 32.74
CA ALA A 624 -7.78 -16.45 31.73
C ALA A 624 -9.08 -16.51 30.91
N GLY A 625 -10.23 -16.44 31.58
CA GLY A 625 -11.55 -16.38 30.92
C GLY A 625 -11.73 -15.12 30.06
N LEU A 626 -11.22 -13.98 30.50
CA LEU A 626 -11.28 -12.73 29.71
C LEU A 626 -10.44 -12.82 28.43
N VAL A 627 -9.24 -13.41 28.50
CA VAL A 627 -8.41 -13.64 27.30
C VAL A 627 -9.11 -14.57 26.32
N HIS A 628 -9.74 -15.65 26.81
CA HIS A 628 -10.50 -16.56 25.97
C HIS A 628 -11.70 -15.86 25.31
N ALA A 629 -12.53 -15.14 26.08
CA ALA A 629 -13.66 -14.38 25.54
C ALA A 629 -13.23 -13.32 24.51
N ALA A 630 -12.08 -12.68 24.73
CA ALA A 630 -11.52 -11.72 23.77
C ALA A 630 -11.00 -12.40 22.49
N ALA A 631 -10.41 -13.59 22.60
CA ALA A 631 -10.03 -14.39 21.45
C ALA A 631 -11.25 -14.84 20.65
N ASP A 632 -12.28 -15.39 21.31
CA ASP A 632 -13.53 -15.86 20.68
C ASP A 632 -14.29 -14.73 19.96
N LEU A 633 -14.34 -13.55 20.58
CA LEU A 633 -14.90 -12.36 19.93
C LEU A 633 -14.12 -12.00 18.66
N GLY A 634 -12.79 -12.09 18.73
CA GLY A 634 -11.90 -11.81 17.61
C GLY A 634 -12.03 -12.83 16.48
N ASP A 635 -12.14 -14.11 16.82
CA ASP A 635 -12.40 -15.21 15.90
C ASP A 635 -13.73 -15.00 15.19
N THR A 636 -14.76 -14.61 15.93
CA THR A 636 -16.06 -14.24 15.34
C THR A 636 -15.92 -13.06 14.37
N MET A 637 -15.23 -11.99 14.78
CA MET A 637 -14.99 -10.83 13.91
C MET A 637 -14.22 -11.20 12.63
N LEU A 638 -13.21 -12.07 12.74
CA LEU A 638 -12.41 -12.55 11.63
C LEU A 638 -13.20 -13.50 10.72
N GLY A 639 -13.99 -14.42 11.27
CA GLY A 639 -14.85 -15.33 10.50
C GLY A 639 -15.92 -14.61 9.68
N TRP A 640 -16.44 -13.47 10.17
CA TRP A 640 -17.35 -12.61 9.41
C TRP A 640 -16.65 -11.64 8.46
N LEU A 641 -15.32 -11.45 8.57
CA LEU A 641 -14.57 -10.49 7.77
C LEU A 641 -14.72 -10.68 6.25
N PRO A 642 -14.67 -11.91 5.68
CA PRO A 642 -14.92 -12.10 4.25
C PRO A 642 -16.28 -11.56 3.80
N LEU A 643 -17.32 -11.72 4.62
CA LEU A 643 -18.67 -11.23 4.33
C LEU A 643 -18.79 -9.71 4.51
N VAL A 644 -18.11 -9.13 5.52
CA VAL A 644 -18.03 -7.68 5.69
C VAL A 644 -17.32 -7.02 4.50
N VAL A 645 -16.20 -7.60 4.04
CA VAL A 645 -15.47 -7.12 2.86
C VAL A 645 -16.34 -7.23 1.60
N ALA A 646 -17.04 -8.36 1.41
CA ALA A 646 -17.96 -8.53 0.29
C ALA A 646 -19.14 -7.53 0.35
N GLY A 647 -19.70 -7.30 1.54
CA GLY A 647 -20.76 -6.33 1.78
C GLY A 647 -20.31 -4.88 1.53
N LEU A 648 -19.11 -4.51 1.98
CA LEU A 648 -18.48 -3.22 1.68
C LEU A 648 -18.25 -3.07 0.17
N GLY A 649 -17.77 -4.12 -0.51
CA GLY A 649 -17.63 -4.15 -1.96
C GLY A 649 -18.97 -3.92 -2.69
N MET A 650 -20.04 -4.57 -2.23
CA MET A 650 -21.39 -4.35 -2.76
C MET A 650 -21.90 -2.93 -2.46
N LEU A 651 -21.59 -2.37 -1.29
CA LEU A 651 -21.97 -1.00 -0.94
C LEU A 651 -21.22 0.04 -1.78
N VAL A 652 -19.92 -0.18 -2.03
CA VAL A 652 -19.11 0.62 -2.97
C VAL A 652 -19.69 0.54 -4.39
N TYR A 653 -20.17 -0.64 -4.80
CA TYR A 653 -20.84 -0.81 -6.09
C TYR A 653 -22.18 -0.04 -6.17
N ARG A 654 -22.98 -0.05 -5.10
CA ARG A 654 -24.33 0.54 -5.09
C ARG A 654 -24.38 2.03 -4.72
N ASN A 655 -23.43 2.55 -3.96
CA ASN A 655 -23.51 3.88 -3.36
C ASN A 655 -22.33 4.77 -3.77
N ASP A 656 -22.64 5.82 -4.55
CA ASP A 656 -21.65 6.76 -5.09
C ASP A 656 -20.89 7.54 -3.99
N THR A 657 -21.50 7.77 -2.82
CA THR A 657 -20.86 8.45 -1.69
C THR A 657 -19.84 7.53 -1.02
N VAL A 658 -20.21 6.27 -0.76
CA VAL A 658 -19.30 5.28 -0.18
C VAL A 658 -18.15 4.98 -1.14
N ARG A 659 -18.44 4.87 -2.44
CA ARG A 659 -17.41 4.72 -3.49
C ARG A 659 -16.42 5.88 -3.48
N ARG A 660 -16.89 7.13 -3.39
CA ARG A 660 -16.01 8.31 -3.31
C ARG A 660 -15.12 8.25 -2.08
N SER A 661 -15.66 7.93 -0.90
CA SER A 661 -14.88 7.84 0.35
C SER A 661 -13.81 6.74 0.31
N VAL A 662 -14.15 5.54 -0.17
CA VAL A 662 -13.18 4.44 -0.32
C VAL A 662 -12.16 4.75 -1.43
N GLY A 663 -12.62 5.40 -2.51
CA GLY A 663 -11.78 5.84 -3.62
C GLY A 663 -10.64 6.77 -3.19
N VAL A 664 -10.84 7.62 -2.17
CA VAL A 664 -9.76 8.49 -1.66
C VAL A 664 -8.57 7.68 -1.13
N LEU A 665 -8.82 6.63 -0.34
CA LEU A 665 -7.75 5.77 0.17
C LEU A 665 -7.02 5.07 -0.97
N TRP A 666 -7.77 4.70 -2.01
CA TRP A 666 -7.23 4.09 -3.21
C TRP A 666 -6.35 5.02 -4.03
N ASP A 667 -6.80 6.26 -4.25
CA ASP A 667 -6.08 7.28 -5.00
C ASP A 667 -4.74 7.64 -4.31
N ILE A 668 -4.67 7.55 -2.99
CA ILE A 668 -3.40 7.74 -2.26
C ILE A 668 -2.51 6.50 -2.41
N GLY A 669 -3.08 5.30 -2.26
CA GLY A 669 -2.33 4.04 -2.32
C GLY A 669 -1.77 3.72 -3.71
N THR A 670 -2.48 4.08 -4.77
CA THR A 670 -2.14 3.79 -6.17
C THR A 670 -1.47 4.96 -6.90
N PHE A 671 -1.13 6.04 -6.20
CA PHE A 671 -0.26 7.08 -6.76
C PHE A 671 1.15 6.56 -7.05
N TRP A 672 1.67 5.68 -6.19
CA TRP A 672 3.05 5.23 -6.29
C TRP A 672 3.17 4.04 -7.24
N PRO A 673 4.19 4.04 -8.11
CA PRO A 673 4.37 2.96 -9.05
C PRO A 673 4.83 1.68 -8.35
N ARG A 674 4.57 0.52 -8.96
CA ARG A 674 4.91 -0.77 -8.35
C ARG A 674 6.42 -0.97 -8.38
N ALA A 675 7.07 -1.03 -7.21
CA ALA A 675 8.52 -1.18 -7.10
C ALA A 675 8.99 -2.17 -6.02
N ALA A 676 8.11 -2.54 -5.08
CA ALA A 676 8.40 -3.57 -4.09
C ALA A 676 7.50 -4.79 -4.21
N HIS A 677 6.23 -4.63 -4.60
CA HIS A 677 5.29 -5.75 -4.69
C HIS A 677 4.64 -5.81 -6.09
N PRO A 678 4.90 -6.85 -6.90
CA PRO A 678 4.42 -6.92 -8.29
C PRO A 678 2.93 -7.17 -8.42
N LEU A 679 2.29 -7.72 -7.38
CA LEU A 679 0.83 -7.94 -7.31
C LEU A 679 0.08 -6.75 -6.70
N ALA A 680 0.78 -5.66 -6.39
CA ALA A 680 0.08 -4.43 -6.07
C ALA A 680 -0.75 -3.99 -7.30
N PRO A 681 -1.82 -3.22 -7.09
CA PRO A 681 -2.62 -2.66 -8.17
C PRO A 681 -1.80 -1.63 -8.98
N PRO A 682 -2.15 -1.45 -10.27
CA PRO A 682 -1.43 -0.53 -11.16
C PRO A 682 -1.56 0.92 -10.68
N SER A 683 -0.53 1.72 -10.97
CA SER A 683 -0.54 3.13 -10.61
C SER A 683 -1.22 3.99 -11.66
N TYR A 684 -2.17 4.85 -11.26
CA TYR A 684 -2.75 5.80 -12.20
C TYR A 684 -1.75 6.89 -12.62
N ALA A 685 -0.73 7.17 -11.81
CA ALA A 685 0.28 8.19 -12.10
C ALA A 685 1.23 7.75 -13.22
N GLU A 686 1.44 6.44 -13.41
CA GLU A 686 2.19 5.88 -14.55
C GLU A 686 1.52 6.20 -15.90
N ARG A 687 0.25 6.61 -15.90
CA ARG A 687 -0.46 7.12 -17.06
C ARG A 687 -0.68 8.63 -17.02
N ALA A 688 -1.13 9.15 -15.87
CA ALA A 688 -1.52 10.55 -15.74
C ALA A 688 -0.35 11.52 -15.89
N VAL A 689 0.83 11.18 -15.36
CA VAL A 689 2.01 12.05 -15.46
C VAL A 689 2.52 12.14 -16.90
N PRO A 690 2.76 11.03 -17.64
CA PRO A 690 3.12 11.09 -19.06
C PRO A 690 2.10 11.81 -19.96
N GLU A 691 0.81 11.62 -19.73
CA GLU A 691 -0.24 12.30 -20.50
C GLU A 691 -0.22 13.83 -20.29
N LEU A 692 -0.05 14.28 -19.04
CA LEU A 692 0.10 15.71 -18.72
C LEU A 692 1.36 16.29 -19.35
N GLN A 693 2.50 15.58 -19.28
CA GLN A 693 3.75 16.00 -19.92
C GLN A 693 3.57 16.17 -21.43
N THR A 694 3.02 15.15 -22.08
CA THR A 694 2.83 15.12 -23.53
C THR A 694 1.88 16.22 -23.96
N ARG A 695 0.80 16.46 -23.21
CA ARG A 695 -0.13 17.56 -23.50
C ARG A 695 0.54 18.92 -23.39
N VAL A 696 1.20 19.20 -22.27
CA VAL A 696 1.80 20.52 -22.00
C VAL A 696 2.97 20.80 -22.93
N ALA A 697 3.89 19.83 -23.10
CA ALA A 697 4.99 19.99 -24.05
C ALA A 697 4.48 20.09 -25.49
N GLY A 698 3.49 19.27 -25.84
CA GLY A 698 2.92 19.23 -27.19
C GLY A 698 2.30 20.56 -27.62
N ILE A 699 1.46 21.19 -26.79
CA ILE A 699 0.82 22.48 -27.13
C ILE A 699 1.79 23.67 -27.16
N LEU A 700 2.84 23.63 -26.33
CA LEU A 700 3.88 24.66 -26.29
C LEU A 700 4.88 24.52 -27.45
N ALA A 701 5.04 23.30 -27.98
CA ALA A 701 5.94 22.99 -29.10
C ALA A 701 5.33 23.22 -30.49
N LEU A 702 4.03 23.54 -30.58
CA LEU A 702 3.39 23.84 -31.86
C LEU A 702 3.99 25.10 -32.50
N ALA A 703 4.07 25.11 -33.84
CA ALA A 703 4.56 26.25 -34.60
C ALA A 703 3.60 27.44 -34.50
N GLU A 704 4.12 28.67 -34.62
CA GLU A 704 3.33 29.91 -34.49
C GLU A 704 2.02 29.94 -35.30
N PRO A 705 1.95 29.44 -36.55
CA PRO A 705 0.72 29.44 -37.33
C PRO A 705 -0.36 28.47 -36.82
N ASP A 706 -0.04 27.53 -35.92
CA ASP A 706 -1.01 26.54 -35.45
C ASP A 706 -1.99 27.20 -34.46
N PRO A 707 -3.30 27.21 -34.74
CA PRO A 707 -4.31 27.84 -33.87
C PRO A 707 -4.48 27.14 -32.52
N ARG A 708 -3.85 25.98 -32.31
CA ARG A 708 -3.84 25.27 -31.02
C ARG A 708 -2.64 25.63 -30.15
N ARG A 709 -1.65 26.34 -30.70
CA ARG A 709 -0.46 26.78 -29.96
C ARG A 709 -0.85 27.68 -28.80
N MET A 710 -0.11 27.53 -27.71
CA MET A 710 -0.22 28.38 -26.51
C MET A 710 1.15 28.99 -26.22
N ASP A 711 1.18 30.24 -25.78
CA ASP A 711 2.41 30.94 -25.39
C ASP A 711 2.84 30.58 -23.96
N GLY A 712 1.88 30.24 -23.10
CA GLY A 712 2.14 29.80 -21.74
C GLY A 712 1.02 28.96 -21.15
N VAL A 713 1.31 28.29 -20.04
CA VAL A 713 0.37 27.43 -19.33
C VAL A 713 0.27 27.83 -17.85
N ILE A 714 -0.93 28.11 -17.37
CA ILE A 714 -1.26 28.12 -15.95
C ILE A 714 -1.65 26.69 -15.57
N LEU A 715 -0.83 26.02 -14.77
CA LEU A 715 -1.10 24.68 -14.29
C LEU A 715 -1.79 24.77 -12.94
N SER A 716 -3.09 24.47 -12.89
CA SER A 716 -3.91 24.56 -11.68
C SER A 716 -4.11 23.16 -11.08
N GLY A 717 -3.44 22.85 -9.97
CA GLY A 717 -3.57 21.57 -9.27
C GLY A 717 -4.39 21.69 -7.98
N HIS A 718 -5.40 20.82 -7.82
CA HIS A 718 -6.17 20.69 -6.58
C HIS A 718 -5.81 19.42 -5.83
N SER A 719 -5.53 19.50 -4.52
CA SER A 719 -5.39 18.30 -3.67
C SER A 719 -4.40 17.28 -4.26
N GLN A 720 -4.80 16.04 -4.56
CA GLN A 720 -3.94 15.05 -5.23
C GLN A 720 -3.42 15.50 -6.61
N GLY A 721 -4.16 16.36 -7.31
CA GLY A 721 -3.72 17.00 -8.55
C GLY A 721 -2.46 17.86 -8.35
N THR A 722 -2.24 18.43 -7.16
CA THR A 722 -0.98 19.14 -6.86
C THR A 722 0.24 18.22 -6.92
N VAL A 723 0.07 16.96 -6.49
CA VAL A 723 1.13 15.94 -6.48
C VAL A 723 1.44 15.47 -7.90
N LEU A 724 0.41 15.24 -8.72
CA LEU A 724 0.56 14.93 -10.14
C LEU A 724 1.26 16.06 -10.91
N CYS A 725 0.82 17.31 -10.69
CA CYS A 725 1.45 18.49 -11.29
C CYS A 725 2.92 18.62 -10.88
N ALA A 726 3.25 18.47 -9.59
CA ALA A 726 4.63 18.53 -9.11
C ALA A 726 5.52 17.45 -9.76
N ALA A 727 5.03 16.21 -9.83
CA ALA A 727 5.76 15.12 -10.49
C ALA A 727 5.97 15.37 -12.00
N MET A 728 4.93 15.86 -12.68
CA MET A 728 5.01 16.23 -14.10
C MET A 728 6.03 17.33 -14.34
N LEU A 729 5.99 18.40 -13.54
CA LEU A 729 6.89 19.54 -13.66
C LEU A 729 8.35 19.13 -13.49
N LEU A 730 8.67 18.27 -12.53
CA LEU A 730 10.05 17.81 -12.30
C LEU A 730 10.66 17.05 -13.48
N GLN A 731 9.83 16.40 -14.30
CA GLN A 731 10.25 15.65 -15.49
C GLN A 731 10.15 16.46 -16.78
N LEU A 732 9.54 17.65 -16.74
CA LEU A 732 9.38 18.49 -17.91
C LEU A 732 10.71 19.22 -18.24
N PRO A 733 11.15 19.25 -19.51
CA PRO A 733 12.34 20.00 -19.91
C PRO A 733 12.30 21.48 -19.48
N THR A 734 13.45 22.03 -19.11
CA THR A 734 13.60 23.41 -18.58
C THR A 734 12.99 24.47 -19.51
N ARG A 735 13.15 24.31 -20.83
CA ARG A 735 12.58 25.23 -21.83
C ARG A 735 11.05 25.38 -21.72
N TRP A 736 10.35 24.29 -21.39
CA TRP A 736 8.89 24.30 -21.27
C TRP A 736 8.46 24.78 -19.88
N ARG A 737 9.19 24.42 -18.81
CA ARG A 737 8.93 24.88 -17.44
C ARG A 737 8.92 26.41 -17.32
N ARG A 738 9.81 27.10 -18.06
CA ARG A 738 9.88 28.58 -18.09
C ARG A 738 8.63 29.27 -18.64
N ARG A 739 7.72 28.52 -19.29
CA ARG A 739 6.44 29.02 -19.81
C ARG A 739 5.24 28.55 -18.98
N ILE A 740 5.50 28.11 -17.75
CA ILE A 740 4.47 27.59 -16.85
C ILE A 740 4.40 28.43 -15.59
N TRP A 741 3.17 28.70 -15.14
CA TRP A 741 2.88 29.18 -13.79
C TRP A 741 2.08 28.13 -13.04
N PHE A 742 2.57 27.68 -11.88
CA PHE A 742 1.92 26.64 -11.10
C PHE A 742 1.02 27.27 -10.02
N LEU A 743 -0.27 26.94 -10.04
CA LEU A 743 -1.24 27.29 -9.00
C LEU A 743 -1.60 26.02 -8.24
N SER A 744 -1.23 25.92 -6.96
CA SER A 744 -1.58 24.78 -6.09
C SER A 744 -2.59 25.18 -5.03
N TYR A 745 -3.62 24.37 -4.81
CA TYR A 745 -4.63 24.64 -3.79
C TYR A 745 -5.19 23.36 -3.18
N GLY A 746 -5.61 23.42 -1.92
CA GLY A 746 -5.82 22.20 -1.12
C GLY A 746 -4.54 21.36 -1.05
N CYS A 747 -3.37 22.01 -1.10
CA CYS A 747 -2.08 21.37 -1.35
C CYS A 747 -1.63 20.48 -0.19
N GLN A 748 -1.31 19.22 -0.49
CA GLN A 748 -0.93 18.21 0.52
C GLN A 748 0.60 17.99 0.60
N LEU A 749 1.38 18.73 -0.19
CA LEU A 749 2.82 18.54 -0.36
C LEU A 749 3.59 18.69 0.96
N THR A 750 3.23 19.65 1.81
CA THR A 750 3.95 19.90 3.08
C THR A 750 3.47 18.98 4.20
N ARG A 751 2.18 19.04 4.55
CA ARG A 751 1.63 18.41 5.77
C ARG A 751 1.49 16.90 5.72
N LEU A 752 1.26 16.34 4.53
CA LEU A 752 1.08 14.89 4.38
C LEU A 752 2.27 14.27 3.63
N TYR A 753 2.45 14.65 2.36
CA TYR A 753 3.45 14.03 1.51
C TYR A 753 4.88 14.32 1.98
N GLY A 754 5.19 15.54 2.39
CA GLY A 754 6.54 15.92 2.84
C GLY A 754 6.95 15.27 4.16
N ARG A 755 5.99 14.84 4.98
CA ARG A 755 6.25 14.13 6.24
C ARG A 755 6.36 12.62 6.04
N ILE A 756 5.50 12.03 5.22
CA ILE A 756 5.42 10.57 4.99
C ILE A 756 6.41 10.12 3.90
N PHE A 757 6.59 10.93 2.86
CA PHE A 757 7.43 10.68 1.68
C PHE A 757 8.52 11.77 1.52
N PRO A 758 9.33 12.02 2.57
CA PRO A 758 10.27 13.15 2.61
C PRO A 758 11.34 13.11 1.52
N ALA A 759 11.68 11.92 1.01
CA ALA A 759 12.66 11.77 -0.07
C ALA A 759 12.21 12.40 -1.41
N TYR A 760 10.90 12.61 -1.57
CA TYR A 760 10.28 13.19 -2.78
C TYR A 760 9.76 14.61 -2.55
N PHE A 761 9.13 14.86 -1.39
CA PHE A 761 8.41 16.10 -1.08
C PHE A 761 8.84 16.72 0.25
N GLY A 762 9.97 16.31 0.82
CA GLY A 762 10.53 16.95 2.02
C GLY A 762 10.94 18.41 1.73
N PRO A 763 11.25 19.21 2.77
CA PRO A 763 11.51 20.64 2.62
C PRO A 763 12.55 20.98 1.56
N ASP A 764 13.69 20.29 1.55
CA ASP A 764 14.74 20.55 0.55
C ASP A 764 14.36 20.05 -0.84
N ARG A 765 13.49 19.03 -0.95
CA ARG A 765 12.99 18.54 -2.23
C ARG A 765 11.94 19.47 -2.84
N LEU A 766 11.14 20.14 -2.02
CA LEU A 766 10.22 21.18 -2.48
C LEU A 766 10.97 22.42 -2.97
N ARG A 767 12.14 22.75 -2.40
CA ARG A 767 13.02 23.79 -2.95
C ARG A 767 13.50 23.45 -4.36
N VAL A 768 13.89 22.20 -4.62
CA VAL A 768 14.24 21.76 -5.98
C VAL A 768 13.10 22.01 -6.98
N LEU A 769 11.84 21.79 -6.56
CA LEU A 769 10.68 22.12 -7.39
C LEU A 769 10.50 23.64 -7.58
N ALA A 770 10.72 24.44 -6.54
CA ALA A 770 10.66 25.89 -6.64
C ALA A 770 11.77 26.44 -7.57
N ASP A 771 13.00 25.97 -7.41
CA ASP A 771 14.15 26.30 -8.27
C ASP A 771 13.85 25.92 -9.74
N ALA A 772 13.23 24.76 -9.95
CA ALA A 772 12.78 24.30 -11.26
C ALA A 772 11.72 25.21 -11.92
N LEU A 773 10.94 25.95 -11.11
CA LEU A 773 9.91 26.89 -11.55
C LEU A 773 10.40 28.34 -11.51
N THR A 774 11.67 28.58 -11.19
CA THR A 774 12.24 29.92 -11.15
C THR A 774 12.55 30.38 -12.57
N TRP A 775 11.94 31.48 -12.98
CA TRP A 775 12.19 32.10 -14.28
C TRP A 775 13.56 32.80 -14.29
N PRO A 776 14.15 33.07 -15.47
CA PRO A 776 15.43 33.78 -15.57
C PRO A 776 15.47 35.15 -14.88
N SER A 777 14.30 35.77 -14.70
CA SER A 777 14.11 37.03 -13.97
C SER A 777 14.23 36.88 -12.44
N GLY A 778 14.34 35.67 -11.91
CA GLY A 778 14.44 35.37 -10.48
C GLY A 778 13.10 35.11 -9.78
N TYR A 779 11.97 35.31 -10.47
CA TYR A 779 10.64 35.03 -9.91
C TYR A 779 10.33 33.53 -9.92
N VAL A 780 9.83 33.02 -8.79
CA VAL A 780 9.33 31.65 -8.69
C VAL A 780 7.89 31.63 -9.20
N ALA A 781 7.65 30.97 -10.34
CA ALA A 781 6.33 30.88 -10.96
C ALA A 781 5.44 29.83 -10.27
N TRP A 782 5.26 29.97 -8.95
CA TRP A 782 4.44 29.09 -8.11
C TRP A 782 3.68 29.92 -7.06
N THR A 783 2.35 29.83 -7.12
CA THR A 783 1.44 30.37 -6.10
C THR A 783 0.68 29.24 -5.42
N ASN A 784 0.77 29.14 -4.10
CA ASN A 784 -0.05 28.23 -3.30
C ASN A 784 -1.23 28.97 -2.66
N PHE A 785 -2.39 28.32 -2.55
CA PHE A 785 -3.56 28.82 -1.85
C PHE A 785 -3.98 27.85 -0.75
N TRP A 786 -4.27 28.39 0.44
CA TRP A 786 -4.68 27.60 1.60
C TRP A 786 -5.69 28.35 2.44
N ARG A 787 -6.48 27.64 3.25
CA ARG A 787 -7.46 28.25 4.18
C ARG A 787 -7.50 27.50 5.51
N GLY A 788 -7.83 28.21 6.59
CA GLY A 788 -7.83 27.67 7.96
C GLY A 788 -8.93 26.64 8.26
N THR A 789 -9.84 26.41 7.32
CA THR A 789 -10.95 25.45 7.41
C THR A 789 -10.68 24.15 6.64
N ASP A 790 -9.64 24.08 5.79
CA ASP A 790 -9.32 22.93 4.94
C ASP A 790 -8.39 21.94 5.67
N PRO A 791 -8.84 20.75 6.08
CA PRO A 791 -8.04 19.84 6.89
C PRO A 791 -6.87 19.17 6.17
N LEU A 792 -6.81 19.26 4.84
CA LEU A 792 -5.77 18.62 4.04
C LEU A 792 -4.79 19.65 3.45
N GLY A 793 -5.33 20.78 2.99
CA GLY A 793 -4.57 21.87 2.38
C GLY A 793 -3.69 22.61 3.39
N TRP A 794 -2.46 22.92 2.99
CA TRP A 794 -1.53 23.67 3.82
C TRP A 794 -0.65 24.63 3.05
N GLN A 795 0.01 25.49 3.83
CA GLN A 795 1.12 26.34 3.42
C GLN A 795 2.27 25.54 2.82
N VAL A 796 3.01 26.18 1.92
CA VAL A 796 4.19 25.60 1.24
C VAL A 796 5.36 26.58 1.29
N ASP A 797 6.25 26.38 2.27
CA ASP A 797 7.40 27.25 2.56
C ASP A 797 8.41 27.38 1.39
N ALA A 798 8.35 26.50 0.39
CA ALA A 798 9.24 26.54 -0.76
C ALA A 798 8.75 27.49 -1.87
N GLY A 799 7.46 27.81 -1.91
CA GLY A 799 6.91 28.75 -2.88
C GLY A 799 7.20 30.20 -2.48
N GLU A 800 7.39 31.09 -3.46
CA GLU A 800 7.54 32.53 -3.19
C GLU A 800 6.21 33.16 -2.73
N ARG A 801 5.08 32.64 -3.22
CA ARG A 801 3.73 33.14 -2.89
C ARG A 801 2.88 32.07 -2.25
N ASP A 802 2.48 32.31 -1.00
CA ASP A 802 1.57 31.46 -0.24
C ASP A 802 0.38 32.29 0.26
N VAL A 803 -0.72 32.23 -0.48
CA VAL A 803 -1.86 33.16 -0.37
C VAL A 803 -2.94 32.54 0.52
N PRO A 804 -3.24 33.14 1.69
CA PRO A 804 -4.38 32.70 2.49
C PRO A 804 -5.68 33.10 1.78
N VAL A 805 -6.62 32.16 1.74
CA VAL A 805 -7.97 32.36 1.22
C VAL A 805 -8.94 32.45 2.40
N SER A 806 -9.77 33.48 2.39
CA SER A 806 -10.79 33.70 3.41
C SER A 806 -11.88 32.62 3.33
N ASP A 807 -12.24 32.00 4.48
CA ASP A 807 -13.33 31.02 4.53
C ASP A 807 -13.98 30.92 5.93
N PRO A 808 -15.30 31.18 6.03
CA PRO A 808 -16.16 31.74 4.99
C PRO A 808 -15.75 33.18 4.62
N GLU A 809 -16.20 33.68 3.47
CA GLU A 809 -15.90 35.05 3.01
C GLU A 809 -16.42 36.11 3.98
N ALA A 810 -17.57 35.85 4.61
CA ALA A 810 -18.13 36.62 5.71
C ALA A 810 -18.95 35.71 6.64
N LEU A 811 -19.21 36.16 7.87
CA LEU A 811 -20.06 35.43 8.82
C LEU A 811 -21.55 35.59 8.52
N HIS A 812 -21.94 36.68 7.86
CA HIS A 812 -23.31 36.99 7.48
C HIS A 812 -23.41 37.27 5.97
N PRO A 813 -24.61 37.15 5.37
CA PRO A 813 -24.86 37.53 3.99
C PRO A 813 -24.55 39.02 3.76
N SER A 814 -23.97 39.35 2.61
CA SER A 814 -23.71 40.73 2.19
C SER A 814 -24.06 40.90 0.71
N GLY A 815 -24.18 42.14 0.24
CA GLY A 815 -24.43 42.42 -1.19
C GLY A 815 -25.85 42.08 -1.68
N GLY A 816 -26.84 42.05 -0.79
CA GLY A 816 -28.25 41.74 -1.13
C GLY A 816 -28.58 40.24 -1.17
N GLU A 817 -27.61 39.37 -0.86
CA GLU A 817 -27.84 37.95 -0.67
C GLU A 817 -28.55 37.65 0.64
N VAL A 818 -29.36 36.59 0.65
CA VAL A 818 -30.07 36.10 1.85
C VAL A 818 -29.41 34.84 2.40
N ALA A 819 -28.70 34.09 1.56
CA ALA A 819 -28.02 32.86 1.95
C ALA A 819 -26.66 33.17 2.59
N ASP A 820 -26.32 32.43 3.65
CA ASP A 820 -25.03 32.55 4.29
C ASP A 820 -23.90 32.16 3.34
N PRO A 821 -22.76 32.90 3.32
CA PRO A 821 -21.61 32.51 2.54
C PRO A 821 -21.16 31.08 2.90
N PRO A 822 -21.05 30.16 1.93
CA PRO A 822 -20.77 28.75 2.23
C PRO A 822 -19.37 28.57 2.84
N ILE A 823 -19.24 27.66 3.81
CA ILE A 823 -17.92 27.23 4.31
C ILE A 823 -17.37 26.23 3.30
N ARG A 824 -16.38 26.65 2.51
CA ARG A 824 -15.89 25.90 1.35
C ARG A 824 -14.99 24.72 1.72
N ASN A 825 -14.33 24.78 2.89
CA ASN A 825 -13.49 23.69 3.40
C ASN A 825 -12.41 23.29 2.36
N HIS A 826 -12.38 22.03 1.90
CA HIS A 826 -11.37 21.54 0.94
C HIS A 826 -11.68 21.88 -0.53
N SER A 827 -12.78 22.58 -0.81
CA SER A 827 -13.28 22.84 -2.17
C SER A 827 -13.35 24.34 -2.48
N GLY A 828 -13.77 24.72 -3.69
CA GLY A 828 -14.13 26.11 -4.02
C GLY A 828 -12.97 27.12 -3.98
N TYR A 829 -11.72 26.69 -4.16
CA TYR A 829 -10.58 27.62 -4.29
C TYR A 829 -10.63 28.48 -5.55
N PRO A 830 -10.98 27.94 -6.75
CA PRO A 830 -11.02 28.74 -7.96
C PRO A 830 -12.08 29.85 -7.97
N GLU A 831 -13.03 29.81 -7.03
CA GLU A 831 -14.10 30.81 -6.88
C GLU A 831 -13.70 31.97 -5.96
N ALA A 832 -12.59 31.84 -5.22
CA ALA A 832 -12.13 32.87 -4.32
C ALA A 832 -11.56 34.08 -5.07
N LEU A 833 -11.81 35.27 -4.55
CA LEU A 833 -11.33 36.53 -5.14
C LEU A 833 -9.79 36.56 -5.21
N GLU A 834 -9.11 36.04 -4.19
CA GLU A 834 -7.67 35.93 -4.11
C GLU A 834 -7.11 35.05 -5.24
N PHE A 835 -7.80 33.95 -5.58
CA PHE A 835 -7.41 33.09 -6.69
C PHE A 835 -7.54 33.80 -8.03
N HIS A 836 -8.68 34.49 -8.28
CA HIS A 836 -8.90 35.22 -9.52
C HIS A 836 -7.86 36.34 -9.74
N ARG A 837 -7.47 37.04 -8.67
CA ARG A 837 -6.42 38.08 -8.73
C ARG A 837 -5.10 37.49 -9.19
N GLU A 838 -4.62 36.46 -8.51
CA GLU A 838 -3.34 35.81 -8.82
C GLU A 838 -3.34 35.15 -10.21
N ARG A 839 -4.43 34.46 -10.58
CA ARG A 839 -4.62 33.91 -11.93
C ARG A 839 -4.48 34.97 -13.01
N THR A 840 -5.06 36.15 -12.79
CA THR A 840 -5.00 37.27 -13.75
C THR A 840 -3.60 37.86 -13.84
N VAL A 841 -2.83 37.86 -12.75
CA VAL A 841 -1.41 38.26 -12.75
C VAL A 841 -0.58 37.24 -13.52
N ALA A 842 -0.72 35.95 -13.22
CA ALA A 842 -0.04 34.86 -13.90
C ALA A 842 -0.30 34.88 -15.42
N ALA A 843 -1.56 35.04 -15.83
CA ALA A 843 -1.92 35.13 -17.25
C ALA A 843 -1.25 36.31 -17.95
N ARG A 844 -1.16 37.48 -17.28
CA ARG A 844 -0.49 38.66 -17.84
C ARG A 844 1.02 38.47 -17.97
N LEU A 845 1.66 37.82 -16.99
CA LEU A 845 3.10 37.56 -17.01
C LEU A 845 3.48 36.52 -18.08
N LEU A 846 2.66 35.50 -18.27
CA LEU A 846 2.87 34.48 -19.30
C LEU A 846 2.67 34.99 -20.73
N ARG A 847 1.77 35.97 -20.93
CA ARG A 847 1.57 36.58 -22.25
C ARG A 847 2.77 37.40 -22.68
N ARG A 848 3.24 38.34 -21.84
CA ARG A 848 4.21 39.40 -22.16
C ARG A 848 5.58 38.99 -22.72
N GLY A 849 5.83 37.71 -22.99
CA GLY A 849 7.05 37.19 -23.58
C GLY A 849 8.26 37.49 -22.69
N ILE A 850 8.71 36.53 -21.89
CA ILE A 850 10.08 36.62 -21.36
C ILE A 850 10.98 36.62 -22.59
N PRO A 851 11.74 37.71 -22.87
CA PRO A 851 12.59 37.73 -24.04
C PRO A 851 13.53 36.53 -23.95
N SER A 852 13.52 35.66 -24.95
CA SER A 852 14.61 34.70 -25.10
C SER A 852 15.91 35.51 -25.11
N PRO A 853 16.94 35.13 -24.35
CA PRO A 853 18.23 35.82 -24.44
C PRO A 853 18.63 35.80 -25.91
N ARG A 854 18.74 36.99 -26.51
CA ARG A 854 19.29 37.12 -27.87
C ARG A 854 20.73 36.64 -27.78
N VAL A 855 21.06 35.61 -28.54
CA VAL A 855 22.43 35.17 -28.75
C VAL A 855 23.15 36.32 -29.45
N GLY A 856 24.10 36.92 -28.74
CA GLY A 856 25.07 37.87 -29.28
C GLY A 856 26.36 37.16 -29.64
#